data_AF-W9JGJ9-F1
#
_entry.id   AF-W9JGJ9-F1
#
_cell.length_a   1.000
_cell.length_b   1.000
_cell.length_c   1.000
_cell.angle_alpha   90.00
_cell.angle_beta   90.00
_cell.angle_gamma   90.00
#
_symmetry.space_group_name_H-M   'P 1'
#
loop_
_entity.id
_entity.type
_entity.pdbx_description
1 polymer ?
#
loop_
_entity_poly.entity_id
_entity_poly.type
_entity_poly.pdbx_seq_one_letter_code
_entity_poly.pdbx_strand_id
1 'polypeptide(L)'
;MWTADHDFDTADQTQVDIYVGRVEHCVLYQYQLSGAQNVVMGLIQTETPYFQSFPEAPAPFTPGAFPNDPSFHNCTKTSKSCAMAWALRIIDSSAVHVLSASLYSFFNRYDQTCLKSGRHDCQDKLFYAEQSYDVWVQNLVTLGSIEMVSPLNGVPTLGKPNRNGFASSILAWLGGSKNITGQRTFEGYRIHTEKTLDINRFPEAYQNALTSLIRYDNYTEEWTTASYHGVLPREVDVESVCDKGCAQAISDWRSAVDTYCGNATWHNGAGAGVLGSFVSQGINETCQTDKTGKYCNDIINKFTVVNSIDKIPTNELCSDCYVGRLKMMQASPFSYYNRNSFFESALKQAVKRCSLSNQPTAAKDSPFPPEPSEPAFCLSEVTYTTKAGDTCDFLATKYSVSSAALFIGNPGIINCTNIVEGVNLCLPLQCKTFTLEKDDSCMSVAAVTGLDQGHIRSLNPWVHPLCNNLQDGTETLGRVICITPPGGKYEHDVNTTNSDPAYSEYANKAVSPPSGATLADKTIKDCGRWYTVQKGDNCAVFLVQYHISLPLFIQANPSVSEGTYTTDLVPGRTYCVGPTKEAFAAKPQSVPPFHRFGCFARKADTKNRTVLTLTKAEHVKPMSITAYQSFCLQRGWRVWGIQNGDSCFCDNQLRIDSQIVDNSKCNMRCNGNTTNVCGGKDAIEVFSEDSDDQLLPVEYRSLGCYVWEEVPPVRGLDQTKNTIQSDDDMSPHACASACTIQMKADFWALLGGNSCTCGIEIAPGAKKASMDECNTPCTNGLGENCGGT
;
A
#
# COMPACT_ATOMS: atom_id res chain seq x y z
N MET A 1 -28.26 -14.29 9.79
CA MET A 1 -28.52 -13.47 8.58
C MET A 1 -28.99 -14.47 7.57
N TRP A 2 -30.13 -14.25 6.92
CA TRP A 2 -30.80 -15.29 6.15
C TRP A 2 -31.20 -14.73 4.79
N THR A 3 -30.77 -15.39 3.72
CA THR A 3 -31.33 -15.20 2.39
C THR A 3 -32.50 -16.15 2.23
N ALA A 4 -33.64 -15.64 1.76
CA ALA A 4 -34.86 -16.41 1.80
C ALA A 4 -34.80 -17.63 0.87
N ASP A 5 -35.03 -18.81 1.45
CA ASP A 5 -35.25 -20.06 0.71
C ASP A 5 -36.73 -20.35 0.47
N HIS A 6 -37.62 -19.69 1.21
CA HIS A 6 -39.07 -19.77 1.04
C HIS A 6 -39.76 -18.47 1.40
N ASP A 7 -41.00 -18.32 0.91
CA ASP A 7 -41.86 -17.18 1.20
C ASP A 7 -42.60 -17.38 2.53
N PHE A 8 -42.28 -16.54 3.52
CA PHE A 8 -42.91 -16.55 4.85
C PHE A 8 -44.39 -16.15 4.85
N ASP A 9 -44.82 -15.38 3.85
CA ASP A 9 -46.18 -14.82 3.81
C ASP A 9 -47.17 -15.80 3.15
N THR A 10 -46.67 -16.86 2.52
CA THR A 10 -47.50 -17.92 1.94
C THR A 10 -47.76 -19.03 2.95
N ALA A 11 -49.01 -19.48 3.04
CA ALA A 11 -49.40 -20.54 3.97
C ALA A 11 -48.75 -21.90 3.64
N ASP A 12 -48.31 -22.09 2.40
CA ASP A 12 -47.62 -23.29 1.94
C ASP A 12 -46.09 -23.19 1.99
N GLN A 13 -45.53 -22.05 2.43
CA GLN A 13 -44.09 -21.79 2.52
C GLN A 13 -43.38 -22.15 1.21
N THR A 14 -43.91 -21.63 0.10
CA THR A 14 -43.40 -21.90 -1.24
C THR A 14 -41.91 -21.53 -1.33
N GLN A 15 -41.08 -22.46 -1.82
CA GLN A 15 -39.64 -22.24 -2.02
C GLN A 15 -39.38 -21.16 -3.09
N VAL A 16 -38.37 -20.33 -2.86
CA VAL A 16 -38.02 -19.21 -3.76
C VAL A 16 -36.51 -19.15 -4.03
N ASP A 17 -36.15 -18.63 -5.20
CA ASP A 17 -34.77 -18.36 -5.57
C ASP A 17 -34.44 -16.87 -5.32
N ILE A 18 -33.63 -16.58 -4.30
CA ILE A 18 -33.06 -15.25 -4.08
C ILE A 18 -31.54 -15.31 -4.18
N TYR A 19 -30.98 -14.50 -5.07
CA TYR A 19 -29.54 -14.46 -5.31
C TYR A 19 -28.87 -13.39 -4.43
N VAL A 20 -28.23 -13.84 -3.36
CA VAL A 20 -27.35 -13.01 -2.52
C VAL A 20 -25.95 -13.60 -2.56
N GLY A 21 -24.93 -12.75 -2.67
CA GLY A 21 -23.56 -13.22 -2.82
C GLY A 21 -22.98 -13.84 -1.55
N ARG A 22 -23.37 -13.34 -0.36
CA ARG A 22 -22.65 -13.55 0.92
C ARG A 22 -23.60 -13.62 2.14
N VAL A 23 -23.47 -14.69 2.93
CA VAL A 23 -24.16 -15.06 4.20
C VAL A 23 -25.56 -15.73 4.19
N GLU A 24 -25.60 -17.00 4.62
CA GLU A 24 -26.68 -18.02 4.66
C GLU A 24 -27.60 -18.06 3.42
N HIS A 25 -27.69 -19.22 2.76
CA HIS A 25 -28.27 -19.37 1.42
C HIS A 25 -27.63 -18.45 0.36
N CYS A 26 -26.36 -18.12 0.55
CA CYS A 26 -25.63 -17.28 -0.38
C CYS A 26 -24.83 -18.06 -1.40
N VAL A 27 -24.63 -17.46 -2.57
CA VAL A 27 -24.08 -18.12 -3.76
C VAL A 27 -22.60 -18.47 -3.63
N LEU A 28 -21.79 -17.61 -2.99
CA LEU A 28 -20.33 -17.79 -2.93
C LEU A 28 -19.89 -18.49 -1.63
N TYR A 29 -20.33 -17.96 -0.49
CA TYR A 29 -19.99 -18.46 0.82
C TYR A 29 -20.95 -17.93 1.90
N GLN A 30 -21.06 -18.69 3.00
CA GLN A 30 -21.84 -18.30 4.17
C GLN A 30 -20.96 -17.54 5.17
N TYR A 31 -19.77 -18.08 5.47
CA TYR A 31 -18.72 -17.38 6.22
C TYR A 31 -17.38 -17.44 5.48
N GLN A 32 -16.69 -16.30 5.41
CA GLN A 32 -15.31 -16.21 4.96
C GLN A 32 -14.50 -15.34 5.92
N LEU A 33 -13.42 -15.90 6.44
CA LEU A 33 -12.37 -15.19 7.15
C LEU A 33 -11.20 -15.04 6.19
N SER A 34 -10.82 -13.79 5.91
CA SER A 34 -9.77 -13.44 4.95
C SER A 34 -8.82 -12.45 5.61
N GLY A 35 -7.59 -12.85 5.92
CA GLY A 35 -6.66 -11.99 6.66
C GLY A 35 -7.06 -11.75 8.11
N ALA A 36 -8.11 -12.41 8.60
CA ALA A 36 -8.68 -12.16 9.92
C ALA A 36 -7.81 -12.71 11.06
N GLN A 37 -7.82 -12.05 12.21
CA GLN A 37 -7.07 -12.46 13.39
C GLN A 37 -7.94 -12.44 14.65
N ASN A 38 -7.70 -13.38 15.57
CA ASN A 38 -8.36 -13.44 16.89
C ASN A 38 -9.89 -13.58 16.79
N VAL A 39 -10.33 -14.53 15.98
CA VAL A 39 -11.75 -14.76 15.72
C VAL A 39 -12.24 -15.93 16.57
N VAL A 40 -13.30 -15.72 17.35
CA VAL A 40 -14.02 -16.80 18.03
C VAL A 40 -15.43 -16.91 17.45
N MET A 41 -15.84 -18.12 17.08
CA MET A 41 -17.16 -18.41 16.51
C MET A 41 -17.81 -19.57 17.28
N GLY A 42 -19.09 -19.49 17.64
CA GLY A 42 -19.76 -20.63 18.29
C GLY A 42 -21.18 -20.34 18.79
N LEU A 43 -22.17 -21.21 18.61
CA LEU A 43 -22.25 -22.19 17.50
C LEU A 43 -22.53 -21.41 16.21
N ILE A 44 -21.81 -21.71 15.14
CA ILE A 44 -22.19 -21.25 13.80
C ILE A 44 -23.03 -22.31 13.10
N GLN A 45 -24.02 -21.86 12.35
CA GLN A 45 -24.82 -22.72 11.48
C GLN A 45 -24.81 -22.12 10.08
N THR A 46 -24.86 -22.98 9.06
CA THR A 46 -24.97 -22.55 7.66
C THR A 46 -25.79 -23.52 6.83
N GLU A 47 -26.46 -22.99 5.80
CA GLU A 47 -27.06 -23.78 4.72
C GLU A 47 -26.64 -23.26 3.34
N THR A 48 -26.44 -24.20 2.42
CA THR A 48 -26.21 -23.91 1.00
C THR A 48 -27.55 -23.62 0.32
N PRO A 49 -27.65 -22.60 -0.56
CA PRO A 49 -28.91 -22.28 -1.22
C PRO A 49 -29.47 -23.47 -2.00
N TYR A 50 -30.77 -23.74 -1.85
CA TYR A 50 -31.38 -24.99 -2.30
C TYR A 50 -31.34 -25.18 -3.83
N PHE A 51 -31.30 -24.08 -4.58
CA PHE A 51 -31.19 -24.09 -6.04
C PHE A 51 -29.81 -24.57 -6.54
N GLN A 52 -28.74 -24.40 -5.76
CA GLN A 52 -27.41 -24.85 -6.18
C GLN A 52 -27.39 -26.38 -6.31
N SER A 53 -26.79 -26.94 -7.35
CA SER A 53 -25.82 -26.37 -8.30
C SER A 53 -26.38 -25.73 -9.59
N PHE A 54 -27.58 -25.14 -9.61
CA PHE A 54 -28.04 -24.38 -10.78
C PHE A 54 -28.72 -23.05 -10.40
N PRO A 55 -28.17 -21.89 -10.79
CA PRO A 55 -26.85 -21.71 -11.41
C PRO A 55 -25.71 -22.20 -10.49
N GLU A 56 -24.60 -22.60 -11.10
CA GLU A 56 -23.38 -22.97 -10.38
C GLU A 56 -22.71 -21.70 -9.81
N ALA A 57 -22.12 -21.80 -8.62
CA ALA A 57 -21.30 -20.71 -8.09
C ALA A 57 -20.09 -20.47 -9.03
N PRO A 58 -19.72 -19.21 -9.34
CA PRO A 58 -20.13 -17.98 -8.68
C PRO A 58 -21.37 -17.28 -9.26
N ALA A 59 -21.97 -17.80 -10.34
CA ALA A 59 -23.06 -17.13 -11.03
C ALA A 59 -24.30 -16.93 -10.12
N PRO A 60 -24.95 -15.74 -10.18
CA PRO A 60 -24.79 -14.67 -11.16
C PRO A 60 -23.71 -13.61 -10.81
N PHE A 61 -22.89 -13.86 -9.79
CA PHE A 61 -21.87 -12.90 -9.34
C PHE A 61 -20.53 -13.10 -10.03
N THR A 62 -19.82 -12.00 -10.25
CA THR A 62 -18.39 -12.03 -10.60
C THR A 62 -17.57 -11.98 -9.30
N PRO A 63 -16.56 -12.83 -9.10
CA PRO A 63 -15.63 -12.72 -7.97
C PRO A 63 -14.75 -11.46 -8.07
N GLY A 64 -14.35 -10.90 -6.93
CA GLY A 64 -13.33 -9.84 -6.85
C GLY A 64 -13.81 -8.53 -6.23
N ALA A 65 -15.11 -8.40 -5.94
CA ALA A 65 -15.64 -7.26 -5.19
C ALA A 65 -15.09 -7.21 -3.75
N PHE A 66 -14.82 -8.39 -3.17
CA PHE A 66 -14.23 -8.52 -1.83
C PHE A 66 -12.97 -9.39 -1.88
N PRO A 67 -12.03 -9.16 -0.93
CA PRO A 67 -10.82 -9.96 -0.85
C PRO A 67 -11.13 -11.46 -0.79
N ASN A 68 -10.43 -12.22 -1.63
CA ASN A 68 -10.50 -13.69 -1.67
C ASN A 68 -11.87 -14.29 -2.04
N ASP A 69 -12.76 -13.57 -2.72
CA ASP A 69 -13.98 -14.18 -3.30
C ASP A 69 -13.61 -15.44 -4.15
N PRO A 70 -14.34 -16.58 -3.98
CA PRO A 70 -14.01 -17.82 -4.67
C PRO A 70 -14.40 -17.79 -6.15
N SER A 71 -13.52 -18.28 -7.03
CA SER A 71 -13.77 -18.38 -8.48
C SER A 71 -14.28 -19.75 -8.95
N PHE A 72 -14.13 -20.79 -8.13
CA PHE A 72 -14.57 -22.18 -8.43
C PHE A 72 -13.93 -22.81 -9.69
N HIS A 73 -12.85 -22.26 -10.23
CA HIS A 73 -12.18 -22.79 -11.43
C HIS A 73 -11.56 -24.18 -11.26
N ASN A 74 -11.33 -24.62 -10.03
CA ASN A 74 -10.88 -25.97 -9.73
C ASN A 74 -11.99 -27.03 -9.85
N CYS A 75 -13.23 -26.63 -10.11
CA CYS A 75 -14.33 -27.53 -10.41
C CYS A 75 -14.40 -27.85 -11.90
N THR A 76 -14.54 -29.15 -12.23
CA THR A 76 -14.81 -29.54 -13.63
C THR A 76 -16.22 -29.12 -14.01
N LYS A 77 -16.42 -28.67 -15.27
CA LYS A 77 -17.74 -28.32 -15.81
C LYS A 77 -18.77 -29.46 -15.79
N THR A 78 -18.33 -30.67 -15.52
CA THR A 78 -19.16 -31.88 -15.41
C THR A 78 -19.57 -32.19 -13.97
N SER A 79 -18.93 -31.56 -12.96
CA SER A 79 -19.27 -31.80 -11.57
C SER A 79 -20.55 -31.04 -11.19
N LYS A 80 -21.54 -31.78 -10.70
CA LYS A 80 -22.82 -31.22 -10.24
C LYS A 80 -22.82 -30.84 -8.76
N SER A 81 -21.73 -31.07 -8.04
CA SER A 81 -21.66 -30.91 -6.58
C SER A 81 -20.42 -30.12 -6.13
N CYS A 82 -19.52 -29.75 -7.04
CA CYS A 82 -18.29 -29.01 -6.71
C CYS A 82 -18.53 -27.49 -6.62
N ALA A 83 -19.15 -26.89 -7.64
CA ALA A 83 -19.34 -25.44 -7.75
C ALA A 83 -20.58 -24.96 -6.97
N MET A 84 -20.50 -25.09 -5.64
CA MET A 84 -21.56 -24.74 -4.69
C MET A 84 -20.95 -23.93 -3.54
N ALA A 85 -21.78 -23.13 -2.88
CA ALA A 85 -21.33 -22.17 -1.89
C ALA A 85 -20.57 -22.82 -0.73
N TRP A 86 -19.48 -22.20 -0.30
CA TRP A 86 -18.75 -22.65 0.88
C TRP A 86 -19.51 -22.33 2.16
N ALA A 87 -19.61 -23.28 3.09
CA ALA A 87 -20.14 -23.00 4.42
C ALA A 87 -19.17 -22.11 5.22
N LEU A 88 -17.89 -22.50 5.26
CA LEU A 88 -16.84 -21.76 5.95
C LEU A 88 -15.57 -21.75 5.11
N ARG A 89 -14.96 -20.58 4.95
CA ARG A 89 -13.62 -20.41 4.39
C ARG A 89 -12.74 -19.68 5.38
N ILE A 90 -11.54 -20.19 5.62
CA ILE A 90 -10.51 -19.55 6.46
C ILE A 90 -9.25 -19.40 5.62
N ILE A 91 -8.86 -18.17 5.31
CA ILE A 91 -7.82 -17.83 4.32
C ILE A 91 -6.91 -16.76 4.90
N ASP A 92 -5.61 -17.00 4.90
CA ASP A 92 -4.61 -16.05 5.45
C ASP A 92 -4.92 -15.57 6.87
N SER A 93 -5.57 -16.42 7.68
CA SER A 93 -6.08 -16.04 9.00
C SER A 93 -5.29 -16.66 10.13
N SER A 94 -5.36 -16.04 11.31
CA SER A 94 -4.67 -16.50 12.50
C SER A 94 -5.50 -16.46 13.77
N ALA A 95 -5.27 -17.39 14.70
CA ALA A 95 -6.00 -17.48 15.97
C ALA A 95 -7.53 -17.49 15.73
N VAL A 96 -7.98 -18.48 14.95
CA VAL A 96 -9.39 -18.69 14.61
C VAL A 96 -9.92 -19.89 15.36
N HIS A 97 -10.79 -19.65 16.34
CA HIS A 97 -11.35 -20.69 17.22
C HIS A 97 -12.86 -20.81 16.98
N VAL A 98 -13.27 -21.87 16.31
CA VAL A 98 -14.67 -22.24 16.13
C VAL A 98 -15.05 -23.24 17.22
N LEU A 99 -15.77 -22.81 18.24
CA LEU A 99 -16.15 -23.64 19.40
C LEU A 99 -17.22 -24.68 19.05
N SER A 100 -18.04 -24.41 18.03
CA SER A 100 -19.01 -25.35 17.48
C SER A 100 -19.47 -24.90 16.11
N ALA A 101 -19.68 -25.84 15.18
CA ALA A 101 -20.16 -25.54 13.83
C ALA A 101 -21.12 -26.62 13.30
N SER A 102 -22.15 -26.17 12.59
CA SER A 102 -23.23 -26.96 12.03
C SER A 102 -23.44 -26.58 10.57
N LEU A 103 -22.75 -27.26 9.66
CA LEU A 103 -22.64 -26.84 8.26
C LEU A 103 -23.40 -27.79 7.33
N TYR A 104 -24.45 -27.31 6.68
CA TYR A 104 -25.40 -28.18 5.98
C TYR A 104 -25.50 -27.88 4.48
N SER A 105 -25.71 -28.94 3.71
CA SER A 105 -26.09 -28.93 2.30
C SER A 105 -27.23 -29.94 2.10
N PHE A 106 -28.47 -29.48 2.14
CA PHE A 106 -29.64 -30.38 2.12
C PHE A 106 -30.03 -30.83 0.71
N PHE A 107 -29.67 -30.05 -0.30
CA PHE A 107 -30.20 -30.17 -1.64
C PHE A 107 -29.09 -30.15 -2.69
N ASN A 108 -29.40 -30.74 -3.84
CA ASN A 108 -28.75 -30.44 -5.10
C ASN A 108 -29.85 -30.13 -6.11
N ARG A 109 -30.05 -28.85 -6.44
CA ARG A 109 -31.14 -28.38 -7.32
C ARG A 109 -32.52 -28.79 -6.81
N TYR A 110 -32.82 -28.47 -5.55
CA TYR A 110 -34.03 -28.85 -4.82
C TYR A 110 -34.26 -30.37 -4.65
N ASP A 111 -33.36 -31.23 -5.13
CA ASP A 111 -33.42 -32.67 -4.94
C ASP A 111 -32.65 -33.10 -3.68
N GLN A 112 -33.28 -33.94 -2.85
CA GLN A 112 -32.69 -34.47 -1.60
C GLN A 112 -32.23 -35.93 -1.72
N THR A 113 -32.25 -36.55 -2.91
CA THR A 113 -31.81 -37.95 -3.07
C THR A 113 -30.32 -38.11 -2.74
N CYS A 114 -29.54 -37.05 -2.88
CA CYS A 114 -28.14 -36.96 -2.47
C CYS A 114 -27.92 -37.25 -0.97
N LEU A 115 -28.88 -36.94 -0.09
CA LEU A 115 -28.81 -37.28 1.34
C LEU A 115 -29.05 -38.77 1.60
N LYS A 116 -29.72 -39.47 0.68
CA LYS A 116 -29.96 -40.91 0.79
C LYS A 116 -28.79 -41.74 0.27
N SER A 117 -27.81 -41.10 -0.36
CA SER A 117 -26.60 -41.79 -0.78
C SER A 117 -25.78 -42.18 0.45
N GLY A 118 -25.09 -43.33 0.37
CA GLY A 118 -24.20 -43.76 1.46
C GLY A 118 -23.00 -42.83 1.71
N ARG A 119 -22.86 -41.74 0.95
CA ARG A 119 -21.83 -40.71 1.10
C ARG A 119 -22.37 -39.36 1.56
N HIS A 120 -23.68 -39.09 1.44
CA HIS A 120 -24.29 -37.76 1.53
C HIS A 120 -23.57 -36.77 0.60
N ASP A 121 -23.79 -36.93 -0.71
CA ASP A 121 -23.06 -36.24 -1.78
C ASP A 121 -23.89 -35.14 -2.45
N CYS A 122 -24.58 -34.33 -1.66
CA CYS A 122 -25.28 -33.14 -2.16
C CYS A 122 -24.27 -32.12 -2.69
N GLN A 123 -23.15 -31.99 -1.98
CA GLN A 123 -22.03 -31.11 -2.27
C GLN A 123 -20.69 -31.83 -2.00
N ASP A 124 -19.64 -31.48 -2.73
CA ASP A 124 -18.35 -32.13 -2.55
C ASP A 124 -17.66 -31.65 -1.26
N LYS A 125 -17.66 -30.34 -1.02
CA LYS A 125 -16.84 -29.68 0.03
C LYS A 125 -17.58 -28.52 0.69
N LEU A 126 -17.55 -28.43 2.02
CA LEU A 126 -18.24 -27.37 2.79
C LEU A 126 -17.30 -26.40 3.51
N PHE A 127 -16.23 -26.90 4.13
CA PHE A 127 -15.28 -26.08 4.89
C PHE A 127 -13.90 -26.12 4.24
N TYR A 128 -13.42 -24.97 3.81
CA TYR A 128 -12.11 -24.76 3.22
C TYR A 128 -11.16 -24.00 4.15
N ALA A 129 -9.89 -24.45 4.21
CA ALA A 129 -8.84 -23.76 4.96
C ALA A 129 -7.57 -23.62 4.12
N GLU A 130 -6.96 -22.44 4.13
CA GLU A 130 -5.80 -22.09 3.32
C GLU A 130 -4.89 -21.11 4.05
N GLN A 131 -3.58 -21.34 3.98
CA GLN A 131 -2.50 -20.48 4.48
C GLN A 131 -2.79 -19.85 5.87
N SER A 132 -3.41 -20.61 6.77
CA SER A 132 -3.89 -20.10 8.05
C SER A 132 -3.26 -20.86 9.21
N TYR A 133 -2.94 -20.21 10.32
CA TYR A 133 -2.31 -20.87 11.48
C TYR A 133 -3.11 -20.64 12.75
N ASP A 134 -2.96 -21.54 13.73
CA ASP A 134 -3.76 -21.50 14.96
C ASP A 134 -5.27 -21.55 14.69
N VAL A 135 -5.68 -22.49 13.83
CA VAL A 135 -7.09 -22.76 13.47
C VAL A 135 -7.61 -23.95 14.27
N TRP A 136 -8.61 -23.73 15.12
CA TRP A 136 -9.15 -24.72 16.03
C TRP A 136 -10.65 -24.82 15.82
N VAL A 137 -11.14 -25.98 15.41
CA VAL A 137 -12.58 -26.20 15.20
C VAL A 137 -13.03 -27.34 16.11
N GLN A 138 -13.86 -27.02 17.09
CA GLN A 138 -14.45 -27.96 18.02
C GLN A 138 -15.90 -28.24 17.60
N ASN A 139 -16.39 -29.44 17.92
CA ASN A 139 -17.75 -29.88 17.68
C ASN A 139 -18.27 -29.51 16.26
N LEU A 140 -17.57 -30.01 15.24
CA LEU A 140 -17.95 -29.79 13.84
C LEU A 140 -18.95 -30.88 13.43
N VAL A 141 -20.13 -30.43 13.02
CA VAL A 141 -21.20 -31.24 12.47
C VAL A 141 -21.43 -30.81 11.02
N THR A 142 -21.42 -31.74 10.08
CA THR A 142 -21.77 -31.47 8.69
C THR A 142 -22.84 -32.41 8.15
N LEU A 143 -23.60 -31.94 7.18
CA LEU A 143 -24.60 -32.75 6.48
C LEU A 143 -24.52 -32.50 4.97
N GLY A 144 -24.63 -33.57 4.18
CA GLY A 144 -24.73 -33.45 2.72
C GLY A 144 -23.41 -33.21 1.99
N SER A 145 -22.28 -33.28 2.68
CA SER A 145 -20.96 -33.15 2.06
C SER A 145 -20.13 -34.44 2.07
N ILE A 146 -19.36 -34.66 0.99
CA ILE A 146 -18.36 -35.73 0.92
C ILE A 146 -17.18 -35.40 1.85
N GLU A 147 -16.65 -34.19 1.76
CA GLU A 147 -15.59 -33.67 2.61
C GLU A 147 -16.20 -32.73 3.67
N MET A 148 -15.98 -33.04 4.95
CA MET A 148 -16.32 -32.17 6.07
C MET A 148 -15.38 -30.97 6.11
N VAL A 149 -14.08 -31.21 5.88
CA VAL A 149 -13.01 -30.20 5.88
C VAL A 149 -12.05 -30.49 4.73
N SER A 150 -11.70 -29.45 3.98
CA SER A 150 -10.89 -29.50 2.76
C SER A 150 -9.73 -28.49 2.87
N PRO A 151 -8.64 -28.80 3.59
CA PRO A 151 -7.46 -27.93 3.63
C PRO A 151 -6.72 -27.96 2.28
N LEU A 152 -6.26 -26.80 1.79
CA LEU A 152 -5.46 -26.71 0.56
C LEU A 152 -4.17 -27.55 0.67
N ASN A 153 -3.87 -28.37 -0.33
CA ASN A 153 -2.71 -29.28 -0.34
C ASN A 153 -2.61 -30.21 0.90
N GLY A 154 -3.69 -30.33 1.68
CA GLY A 154 -3.76 -31.16 2.87
C GLY A 154 -4.62 -32.40 2.67
N VAL A 155 -4.73 -33.21 3.72
CA VAL A 155 -5.60 -34.40 3.72
C VAL A 155 -7.03 -33.99 4.08
N PRO A 156 -8.04 -34.28 3.23
CA PRO A 156 -9.42 -33.93 3.53
C PRO A 156 -10.00 -34.84 4.62
N THR A 157 -10.84 -34.25 5.47
CA THR A 157 -11.63 -35.00 6.46
C THR A 157 -12.94 -35.44 5.83
N LEU A 158 -13.13 -36.73 5.60
CA LEU A 158 -14.31 -37.26 4.92
C LEU A 158 -15.52 -37.39 5.87
N GLY A 159 -16.72 -37.15 5.35
CA GLY A 159 -17.97 -37.29 6.13
C GLY A 159 -18.33 -38.75 6.41
N LYS A 160 -18.21 -39.64 5.41
CA LYS A 160 -18.63 -41.04 5.52
C LYS A 160 -18.01 -41.80 6.73
N PRO A 161 -16.70 -41.71 7.02
CA PRO A 161 -16.10 -42.34 8.19
C PRO A 161 -16.57 -41.75 9.53
N ASN A 162 -17.05 -40.50 9.53
CA ASN A 162 -17.45 -39.74 10.72
C ASN A 162 -18.98 -39.64 10.86
N ARG A 163 -19.73 -40.57 10.24
CA ARG A 163 -21.19 -40.62 10.31
C ARG A 163 -21.65 -40.81 11.76
N ASN A 164 -22.51 -39.92 12.24
CA ASN A 164 -23.07 -39.97 13.58
C ASN A 164 -24.57 -39.60 13.55
N GLY A 165 -25.42 -40.63 13.42
CA GLY A 165 -26.85 -40.45 13.19
C GLY A 165 -27.11 -39.86 11.80
N PHE A 166 -27.94 -38.80 11.76
CA PHE A 166 -28.31 -38.14 10.51
C PHE A 166 -27.14 -37.39 9.85
N ALA A 167 -26.31 -36.73 10.66
CA ALA A 167 -25.18 -35.93 10.21
C ALA A 167 -23.84 -36.70 10.32
N SER A 168 -22.76 -36.07 9.89
CA SER A 168 -21.39 -36.50 10.22
C SER A 168 -20.85 -35.55 11.28
N SER A 169 -20.12 -36.04 12.28
CA SER A 169 -19.56 -35.17 13.31
C SER A 169 -18.18 -35.59 13.78
N ILE A 170 -17.36 -34.60 14.13
CA ILE A 170 -16.05 -34.75 14.74
C ILE A 170 -15.95 -33.86 15.97
N LEU A 171 -15.30 -34.36 17.02
CA LEU A 171 -15.15 -33.63 18.29
C LEU A 171 -14.23 -32.41 18.13
N ALA A 172 -13.14 -32.57 17.37
CA ALA A 172 -12.21 -31.50 17.10
C ALA A 172 -11.44 -31.74 15.79
N TRP A 173 -11.12 -30.63 15.12
CA TRP A 173 -10.16 -30.53 14.04
C TRP A 173 -9.21 -29.39 14.36
N LEU A 174 -7.94 -29.73 14.60
CA LEU A 174 -6.96 -28.82 15.18
C LEU A 174 -5.79 -28.64 14.21
N GLY A 175 -5.63 -27.43 13.67
CA GLY A 175 -4.51 -27.05 12.81
C GLY A 175 -3.19 -26.89 13.57
N GLY A 176 -3.23 -26.77 14.90
CA GLY A 176 -2.07 -26.52 15.75
C GLY A 176 -1.64 -25.04 15.75
N SER A 177 -1.03 -24.58 16.84
CA SER A 177 -0.72 -23.15 17.05
C SER A 177 0.47 -22.62 16.24
N LYS A 178 1.27 -23.51 15.65
CA LYS A 178 2.47 -23.17 14.88
C LYS A 178 2.49 -23.71 13.45
N ASN A 179 1.54 -24.56 13.10
CA ASN A 179 1.50 -25.18 11.78
C ASN A 179 0.57 -24.39 10.87
N ILE A 180 0.96 -24.28 9.60
CA ILE A 180 0.14 -23.67 8.56
C ILE A 180 -0.83 -24.74 8.07
N THR A 181 -2.11 -24.48 8.30
CA THR A 181 -3.22 -25.24 7.77
C THR A 181 -3.48 -24.80 6.33
N GLY A 182 -3.52 -25.75 5.41
CA GLY A 182 -3.82 -25.47 4.02
C GLY A 182 -2.67 -24.74 3.29
N GLN A 183 -1.42 -25.15 3.50
CA GLN A 183 -0.25 -24.42 2.99
C GLN A 183 -0.26 -24.33 1.46
N ARG A 184 -0.09 -23.12 0.94
CA ARG A 184 0.05 -22.89 -0.50
C ARG A 184 1.41 -23.39 -1.00
N THR A 185 1.45 -23.68 -2.30
CA THR A 185 2.70 -23.90 -3.02
C THR A 185 3.53 -22.61 -3.08
N PHE A 186 2.87 -21.47 -3.26
CA PHE A 186 3.47 -20.13 -3.32
C PHE A 186 2.80 -19.20 -2.32
N GLU A 187 3.59 -18.37 -1.62
CA GLU A 187 3.04 -17.36 -0.71
C GLU A 187 2.13 -16.37 -1.45
N GLY A 188 2.50 -16.05 -2.71
CA GLY A 188 1.82 -15.10 -3.58
C GLY A 188 2.22 -13.65 -3.29
N TYR A 189 1.86 -12.76 -4.22
CA TYR A 189 2.16 -11.34 -4.13
C TYR A 189 0.98 -10.47 -4.58
N ARG A 190 1.06 -9.17 -4.33
CA ARG A 190 0.06 -8.19 -4.75
C ARG A 190 0.72 -7.17 -5.66
N ILE A 191 0.18 -6.99 -6.87
CA ILE A 191 0.65 -5.96 -7.81
C ILE A 191 0.47 -4.56 -7.21
N HIS A 192 -0.62 -4.35 -6.47
CA HIS A 192 -0.89 -3.12 -5.73
C HIS A 192 -1.15 -3.41 -4.26
N THR A 193 -0.79 -2.47 -3.39
CA THR A 193 -1.12 -2.51 -1.96
C THR A 193 -1.94 -1.28 -1.59
N GLU A 194 -2.45 -1.24 -0.36
CA GLU A 194 -3.15 -0.07 0.19
C GLU A 194 -2.24 1.18 0.25
N LYS A 195 -0.92 0.98 0.12
CA LYS A 195 0.09 2.05 0.07
C LYS A 195 0.43 2.52 -1.34
N THR A 196 -0.10 1.88 -2.38
CA THR A 196 0.09 2.34 -3.76
C THR A 196 -0.39 3.78 -3.87
N LEU A 197 0.47 4.67 -4.37
CA LEU A 197 0.13 6.08 -4.56
C LEU A 197 -1.19 6.18 -5.35
N ASP A 198 -2.07 7.09 -4.93
CA ASP A 198 -3.36 7.36 -5.57
C ASP A 198 -4.40 6.24 -5.55
N ILE A 199 -4.15 5.10 -4.90
CA ILE A 199 -5.13 4.00 -4.85
C ILE A 199 -6.45 4.40 -4.18
N ASN A 200 -6.37 5.32 -3.21
CA ASN A 200 -7.51 5.86 -2.47
C ASN A 200 -8.48 6.67 -3.36
N ARG A 201 -8.09 7.01 -4.59
CA ARG A 201 -8.97 7.70 -5.57
C ARG A 201 -10.00 6.76 -6.18
N PHE A 202 -9.75 5.45 -6.15
CA PHE A 202 -10.69 4.48 -6.67
C PHE A 202 -11.72 4.08 -5.60
N PRO A 203 -12.97 3.74 -5.99
CA PRO A 203 -13.94 3.13 -5.09
C PRO A 203 -13.41 1.86 -4.41
N GLU A 204 -13.93 1.53 -3.23
CA GLU A 204 -13.48 0.38 -2.42
C GLU A 204 -13.46 -0.95 -3.20
N ALA A 205 -14.48 -1.23 -4.01
CA ALA A 205 -14.52 -2.43 -4.85
C ALA A 205 -13.34 -2.53 -5.83
N TYR A 206 -12.82 -1.40 -6.30
CA TYR A 206 -11.72 -1.34 -7.26
C TYR A 206 -10.41 -1.56 -6.52
N GLN A 207 -10.27 -0.94 -5.35
CA GLN A 207 -9.14 -1.15 -4.46
C GLN A 207 -9.04 -2.64 -4.09
N ASN A 208 -10.16 -3.29 -3.76
CA ASN A 208 -10.21 -4.72 -3.46
C ASN A 208 -9.75 -5.59 -4.64
N ALA A 209 -10.19 -5.27 -5.86
CA ALA A 209 -9.76 -5.98 -7.07
C ALA A 209 -8.26 -5.78 -7.34
N LEU A 210 -7.78 -4.53 -7.32
CA LEU A 210 -6.39 -4.17 -7.60
C LEU A 210 -5.41 -4.75 -6.57
N THR A 211 -5.80 -4.76 -5.29
CA THR A 211 -4.99 -5.26 -4.20
C THR A 211 -5.13 -6.77 -3.98
N SER A 212 -5.96 -7.48 -4.75
CA SER A 212 -6.17 -8.90 -4.53
C SER A 212 -4.87 -9.73 -4.67
N LEU A 213 -4.71 -10.72 -3.79
CA LEU A 213 -3.53 -11.58 -3.76
C LEU A 213 -3.49 -12.49 -4.99
N ILE A 214 -2.39 -12.45 -5.72
CA ILE A 214 -2.12 -13.34 -6.84
C ILE A 214 -1.29 -14.51 -6.32
N ARG A 215 -1.89 -15.70 -6.34
CA ARG A 215 -1.28 -16.96 -5.86
C ARG A 215 -0.32 -17.51 -6.92
N TYR A 216 0.78 -16.82 -7.13
CA TYR A 216 1.77 -17.07 -8.18
C TYR A 216 3.18 -17.15 -7.59
N ASP A 217 4.13 -17.67 -8.34
CA ASP A 217 5.57 -17.55 -8.05
C ASP A 217 5.98 -16.07 -7.92
N ASN A 218 6.63 -15.70 -6.82
CA ASN A 218 6.99 -14.31 -6.53
C ASN A 218 8.01 -13.73 -7.51
N TYR A 219 8.71 -14.56 -8.30
CA TYR A 219 9.64 -14.08 -9.32
C TYR A 219 8.98 -13.16 -10.37
N THR A 220 7.67 -13.31 -10.59
CA THR A 220 6.93 -12.49 -11.57
C THR A 220 6.41 -11.17 -11.01
N GLU A 221 6.64 -10.87 -9.73
CA GLU A 221 6.19 -9.63 -9.07
C GLU A 221 6.74 -8.38 -9.76
N GLU A 222 7.98 -8.44 -10.23
CA GLU A 222 8.67 -7.30 -10.85
C GLU A 222 8.37 -7.17 -12.35
N TRP A 223 7.59 -8.07 -12.96
CA TRP A 223 7.27 -8.06 -14.40
C TRP A 223 6.18 -7.04 -14.74
N THR A 224 6.25 -5.86 -14.14
CA THR A 224 5.26 -4.77 -14.24
C THR A 224 5.63 -3.74 -15.32
N THR A 225 6.65 -4.03 -16.12
CA THR A 225 7.09 -3.20 -17.24
C THR A 225 7.36 -4.05 -18.48
N ALA A 226 7.35 -3.43 -19.66
CA ALA A 226 7.72 -4.13 -20.89
C ALA A 226 9.19 -4.55 -20.83
N SER A 227 9.43 -5.87 -20.85
CA SER A 227 10.75 -6.48 -20.85
C SER A 227 10.78 -7.70 -21.76
N TYR A 228 11.97 -8.10 -22.23
CA TYR A 228 12.15 -9.37 -22.94
C TYR A 228 12.35 -10.49 -21.94
N HIS A 229 11.50 -11.53 -21.99
CA HIS A 229 11.51 -12.63 -21.03
C HIS A 229 12.14 -13.88 -21.67
N GLY A 230 13.47 -13.85 -21.71
CA GLY A 230 14.32 -14.95 -22.17
C GLY A 230 14.39 -16.12 -21.18
N VAL A 231 15.52 -16.85 -21.19
CA VAL A 231 15.76 -17.94 -20.24
C VAL A 231 15.82 -17.40 -18.82
N LEU A 232 15.12 -18.06 -17.89
CA LEU A 232 15.13 -17.71 -16.48
C LEU A 232 16.49 -18.02 -15.82
N PRO A 233 16.86 -17.34 -14.73
CA PRO A 233 18.02 -17.72 -13.92
C PRO A 233 17.95 -19.19 -13.48
N ARG A 234 19.11 -19.82 -13.26
CA ARG A 234 19.17 -21.27 -12.94
C ARG A 234 18.48 -21.62 -11.62
N GLU A 235 18.34 -20.64 -10.74
CA GLU A 235 17.74 -20.75 -9.42
C GLU A 235 16.21 -20.73 -9.47
N VAL A 236 15.63 -20.30 -10.60
CA VAL A 236 14.18 -20.18 -10.79
C VAL A 236 13.67 -21.39 -11.56
N ASP A 237 12.69 -22.08 -11.00
CA ASP A 237 12.04 -23.21 -11.67
C ASP A 237 11.06 -22.71 -12.74
N VAL A 238 11.26 -23.12 -14.00
CA VAL A 238 10.35 -22.75 -15.09
C VAL A 238 8.98 -23.39 -14.91
N GLU A 239 8.91 -24.58 -14.30
CA GLU A 239 7.64 -25.27 -14.06
C GLU A 239 6.81 -24.54 -12.99
N SER A 240 7.44 -23.88 -12.02
CA SER A 240 6.73 -23.06 -11.04
C SER A 240 6.13 -21.81 -11.68
N VAL A 241 6.90 -21.13 -12.54
CA VAL A 241 6.43 -19.97 -13.31
C VAL A 241 5.36 -20.37 -14.32
N CYS A 242 5.41 -21.59 -14.87
CA CYS A 242 4.49 -22.06 -15.91
C CYS A 242 3.36 -22.97 -15.41
N ASP A 243 3.17 -23.04 -14.09
CA ASP A 243 2.07 -23.76 -13.50
C ASP A 243 0.70 -23.23 -13.99
N LYS A 244 -0.23 -24.15 -14.25
CA LYS A 244 -1.55 -23.78 -14.80
C LYS A 244 -2.41 -23.01 -13.80
N GLY A 245 -2.28 -23.31 -12.50
CA GLY A 245 -2.97 -22.57 -11.45
C GLY A 245 -2.47 -21.13 -11.36
N CYS A 246 -1.18 -20.95 -11.59
CA CYS A 246 -0.53 -19.65 -11.66
C CYS A 246 -1.11 -18.81 -12.83
N ALA A 247 -1.12 -19.34 -14.07
CA ALA A 247 -1.70 -18.62 -15.22
C ALA A 247 -3.20 -18.25 -15.02
N GLN A 248 -3.96 -19.11 -14.33
CA GLN A 248 -5.34 -18.80 -13.97
C GLN A 248 -5.42 -17.67 -12.94
N ALA A 249 -4.53 -17.62 -11.94
CA ALA A 249 -4.56 -16.58 -10.91
C ALA A 249 -4.39 -15.16 -11.47
N ILE A 250 -3.47 -14.96 -12.42
CA ILE A 250 -3.32 -13.64 -13.07
C ILE A 250 -4.51 -13.31 -13.97
N SER A 251 -5.11 -14.32 -14.62
CA SER A 251 -6.33 -14.14 -15.41
C SER A 251 -7.52 -13.74 -14.54
N ASP A 252 -7.67 -14.34 -13.36
CA ASP A 252 -8.73 -14.02 -12.39
C ASP A 252 -8.56 -12.58 -11.88
N TRP A 253 -7.33 -12.20 -11.52
CA TRP A 253 -7.00 -10.83 -11.11
C TRP A 253 -7.38 -9.82 -12.20
N ARG A 254 -6.97 -10.07 -13.45
CA ARG A 254 -7.30 -9.19 -14.59
C ARG A 254 -8.80 -9.11 -14.82
N SER A 255 -9.50 -10.24 -14.80
CA SER A 255 -10.96 -10.27 -14.97
C SER A 255 -11.68 -9.48 -13.88
N ALA A 256 -11.23 -9.57 -12.62
CA ALA A 256 -11.78 -8.78 -11.53
C ALA A 256 -11.51 -7.28 -11.75
N VAL A 257 -10.27 -6.91 -12.09
CA VAL A 257 -9.90 -5.52 -12.37
C VAL A 257 -10.70 -4.96 -13.56
N ASP A 258 -10.82 -5.69 -14.67
CA ASP A 258 -11.59 -5.25 -15.83
C ASP A 258 -13.08 -5.10 -15.51
N THR A 259 -13.64 -6.00 -14.69
CA THR A 259 -15.05 -5.97 -14.29
C THR A 259 -15.35 -4.78 -13.39
N TYR A 260 -14.53 -4.54 -12.36
CA TYR A 260 -14.81 -3.52 -11.35
C TYR A 260 -14.24 -2.17 -11.74
N CYS A 261 -13.00 -2.12 -12.23
CA CYS A 261 -12.35 -0.86 -12.57
C CYS A 261 -12.74 -0.36 -13.98
N GLY A 262 -13.09 -1.25 -14.91
CA GLY A 262 -13.46 -0.88 -16.28
C GLY A 262 -12.39 -0.01 -16.95
N ASN A 263 -12.80 1.18 -17.42
CA ASN A 263 -11.91 2.15 -18.07
C ASN A 263 -11.21 3.11 -17.10
N ALA A 264 -11.17 2.81 -15.80
CA ALA A 264 -10.50 3.65 -14.82
C ALA A 264 -9.00 3.76 -15.13
N THR A 265 -8.44 4.96 -14.93
CA THR A 265 -7.05 5.27 -15.20
C THR A 265 -6.35 5.87 -13.99
N TRP A 266 -5.05 5.63 -13.90
CA TRP A 266 -4.13 6.33 -13.00
C TRP A 266 -3.94 7.78 -13.46
N HIS A 267 -3.31 8.64 -12.65
CA HIS A 267 -3.06 10.05 -13.01
C HIS A 267 -2.26 10.22 -14.31
N ASN A 268 -1.35 9.29 -14.62
CA ASN A 268 -0.58 9.27 -15.86
C ASN A 268 -1.41 8.76 -17.08
N GLY A 269 -2.71 8.55 -16.91
CA GLY A 269 -3.62 8.08 -17.95
C GLY A 269 -3.52 6.58 -18.28
N ALA A 270 -2.68 5.82 -17.57
CA ALA A 270 -2.59 4.39 -17.74
C ALA A 270 -3.83 3.68 -17.19
N GLY A 271 -4.32 2.64 -17.89
CA GLY A 271 -5.44 1.84 -17.39
C GLY A 271 -5.11 1.16 -16.05
N ALA A 272 -6.09 1.02 -15.17
CA ALA A 272 -5.89 0.48 -13.82
C ALA A 272 -5.20 -0.90 -13.81
N GLY A 273 -5.59 -1.79 -14.73
CA GLY A 273 -5.04 -3.15 -14.89
C GLY A 273 -3.77 -3.28 -15.73
N VAL A 274 -3.12 -2.16 -16.09
CA VAL A 274 -1.95 -2.16 -16.99
C VAL A 274 -0.80 -3.03 -16.48
N LEU A 275 -0.52 -3.01 -15.18
CA LEU A 275 0.61 -3.75 -14.60
C LEU A 275 0.41 -5.27 -14.68
N GLY A 276 -0.79 -5.77 -14.40
CA GLY A 276 -1.09 -7.20 -14.58
C GLY A 276 -1.07 -7.65 -16.04
N SER A 277 -1.21 -6.71 -16.98
CA SER A 277 -1.06 -7.01 -18.40
C SER A 277 0.39 -7.24 -18.82
N PHE A 278 1.34 -6.52 -18.20
CA PHE A 278 2.79 -6.79 -18.35
C PHE A 278 3.15 -8.17 -17.78
N VAL A 279 2.71 -8.46 -16.56
CA VAL A 279 2.96 -9.76 -15.90
C VAL A 279 2.44 -10.91 -16.77
N SER A 280 1.18 -10.82 -17.22
CA SER A 280 0.56 -11.81 -18.09
C SER A 280 1.29 -11.96 -19.44
N GLN A 281 1.83 -10.88 -20.01
CA GLN A 281 2.63 -10.95 -21.22
C GLN A 281 3.96 -11.69 -20.97
N GLY A 282 4.66 -11.39 -19.88
CA GLY A 282 5.90 -12.07 -19.52
C GLY A 282 5.71 -13.57 -19.26
N ILE A 283 4.57 -13.96 -18.71
CA ILE A 283 4.19 -15.37 -18.51
C ILE A 283 3.96 -16.07 -19.85
N ASN A 284 3.14 -15.49 -20.74
CA ASN A 284 2.89 -16.05 -22.07
C ASN A 284 4.20 -16.24 -22.84
N GLU A 285 5.11 -15.28 -22.69
CA GLU A 285 6.43 -15.33 -23.28
C GLU A 285 7.25 -16.47 -22.66
N THR A 286 7.40 -16.51 -21.35
CA THR A 286 8.21 -17.53 -20.65
C THR A 286 7.71 -18.96 -20.90
N CYS A 287 6.39 -19.15 -20.88
CA CYS A 287 5.75 -20.47 -20.91
C CYS A 287 5.37 -20.96 -22.30
N GLN A 288 5.83 -20.27 -23.34
CA GLN A 288 5.65 -20.73 -24.72
C GLN A 288 6.39 -22.06 -24.92
N THR A 289 5.69 -23.08 -25.45
CA THR A 289 6.27 -24.38 -25.80
C THR A 289 6.15 -24.66 -27.29
N ASP A 290 7.04 -25.52 -27.80
CA ASP A 290 6.90 -26.11 -29.13
C ASP A 290 5.83 -27.22 -29.15
N LYS A 291 5.58 -27.80 -30.33
CA LYS A 291 4.62 -28.90 -30.50
C LYS A 291 4.98 -30.18 -29.73
N THR A 292 6.21 -30.30 -29.26
CA THR A 292 6.70 -31.45 -28.46
C THR A 292 6.61 -31.20 -26.96
N GLY A 293 6.22 -29.98 -26.55
CA GLY A 293 6.12 -29.57 -25.14
C GLY A 293 7.43 -29.00 -24.57
N LYS A 294 8.44 -28.72 -25.39
CA LYS A 294 9.69 -28.09 -24.92
C LYS A 294 9.56 -26.59 -24.87
N TYR A 295 10.09 -25.97 -23.82
CA TYR A 295 10.08 -24.51 -23.68
C TYR A 295 10.86 -23.83 -24.80
N CYS A 296 10.23 -22.83 -25.41
CA CYS A 296 10.78 -22.10 -26.53
C CYS A 296 11.99 -21.27 -26.15
N ASN A 297 12.08 -20.80 -24.91
CA ASN A 297 13.25 -20.09 -24.40
C ASN A 297 14.52 -20.95 -24.50
N ASP A 298 14.46 -22.23 -24.12
CA ASP A 298 15.60 -23.15 -24.20
C ASP A 298 16.02 -23.48 -25.64
N ILE A 299 15.06 -23.45 -26.56
CA ILE A 299 15.30 -23.67 -27.98
C ILE A 299 15.97 -22.44 -28.58
N ILE A 300 15.41 -21.24 -28.34
CA ILE A 300 15.89 -19.97 -28.88
C ILE A 300 17.29 -19.64 -28.31
N ASN A 301 17.55 -19.96 -27.05
CA ASN A 301 18.86 -19.74 -26.42
C ASN A 301 20.00 -20.56 -27.06
N LYS A 302 19.67 -21.60 -27.82
CA LYS A 302 20.64 -22.44 -28.55
C LYS A 302 20.86 -22.00 -30.00
N PHE A 303 20.23 -20.90 -30.41
CA PHE A 303 20.38 -20.40 -31.78
C PHE A 303 21.78 -19.89 -32.04
N THR A 304 22.13 -19.89 -33.32
CA THR A 304 23.43 -19.43 -33.77
C THR A 304 23.56 -17.93 -33.50
N VAL A 305 24.58 -17.54 -32.73
CA VAL A 305 24.88 -16.13 -32.48
C VAL A 305 25.39 -15.49 -33.77
N VAL A 306 24.66 -14.49 -34.27
CA VAL A 306 24.99 -13.79 -35.53
C VAL A 306 25.01 -12.28 -35.33
N ASN A 307 25.80 -11.58 -36.13
CA ASN A 307 25.96 -10.13 -36.05
C ASN A 307 24.93 -9.32 -36.85
N SER A 308 24.03 -9.99 -37.59
CA SER A 308 22.89 -9.36 -38.26
C SER A 308 21.75 -10.35 -38.49
N ILE A 309 20.51 -9.85 -38.53
CA ILE A 309 19.28 -10.66 -38.67
C ILE A 309 19.29 -11.47 -39.98
N ASP A 310 19.84 -10.92 -41.07
CA ASP A 310 19.93 -11.62 -42.36
C ASP A 310 20.72 -12.93 -42.29
N LYS A 311 21.66 -13.04 -41.34
CA LYS A 311 22.53 -14.19 -41.18
C LYS A 311 21.95 -15.29 -40.28
N ILE A 312 20.80 -15.06 -39.64
CA ILE A 312 20.13 -16.10 -38.86
C ILE A 312 19.79 -17.28 -39.80
N PRO A 313 20.18 -18.53 -39.46
CA PRO A 313 19.82 -19.72 -40.22
C PRO A 313 18.32 -19.83 -40.46
N THR A 314 17.90 -20.22 -41.67
CA THR A 314 16.48 -20.26 -42.05
C THR A 314 15.67 -21.19 -41.13
N ASN A 315 16.23 -22.32 -40.71
CA ASN A 315 15.58 -23.25 -39.79
C ASN A 315 15.35 -22.67 -38.38
N GLU A 316 16.23 -21.78 -37.91
CA GLU A 316 16.09 -21.09 -36.62
C GLU A 316 15.10 -19.93 -36.72
N LEU A 317 15.27 -19.08 -37.75
CA LEU A 317 14.38 -17.95 -38.03
C LEU A 317 12.93 -18.39 -38.26
N CYS A 318 12.74 -19.52 -38.96
CA CYS A 318 11.44 -20.09 -39.29
C CYS A 318 10.97 -21.16 -38.29
N SER A 319 11.66 -21.31 -37.16
CA SER A 319 11.20 -22.22 -36.12
C SER A 319 9.84 -21.77 -35.57
N ASP A 320 8.99 -22.74 -35.21
CA ASP A 320 7.69 -22.47 -34.60
C ASP A 320 7.83 -21.62 -33.32
N CYS A 321 8.89 -21.85 -32.54
CA CYS A 321 9.18 -21.10 -31.33
C CYS A 321 9.50 -19.63 -31.61
N TYR A 322 10.44 -19.35 -32.51
CA TYR A 322 10.88 -17.98 -32.76
C TYR A 322 9.83 -17.15 -33.50
N VAL A 323 9.19 -17.75 -34.51
CA VAL A 323 8.06 -17.11 -35.20
C VAL A 323 6.91 -16.88 -34.22
N GLY A 324 6.57 -17.87 -33.39
CA GLY A 324 5.53 -17.74 -32.37
C GLY A 324 5.82 -16.62 -31.37
N ARG A 325 7.08 -16.52 -30.89
CA ARG A 325 7.55 -15.46 -29.99
C ARG A 325 7.37 -14.08 -30.63
N LEU A 326 7.88 -13.89 -31.85
CA LEU A 326 7.79 -12.60 -32.55
C LEU A 326 6.34 -12.17 -32.81
N LYS A 327 5.47 -13.11 -33.21
CA LYS A 327 4.04 -12.84 -33.41
C LYS A 327 3.34 -12.48 -32.10
N MET A 328 3.64 -13.20 -31.03
CA MET A 328 3.07 -12.94 -29.70
C MET A 328 3.46 -11.55 -29.19
N MET A 329 4.75 -11.20 -29.30
CA MET A 329 5.24 -9.88 -28.94
C MET A 329 4.58 -8.80 -29.82
N GLN A 330 4.54 -8.98 -31.14
CA GLN A 330 3.92 -8.02 -32.06
C GLN A 330 2.43 -7.80 -31.77
N ALA A 331 1.70 -8.83 -31.36
CA ALA A 331 0.27 -8.76 -31.07
C ALA A 331 -0.07 -8.02 -29.76
N SER A 332 0.91 -7.78 -28.88
CA SER A 332 0.71 -7.26 -27.53
C SER A 332 1.36 -5.89 -27.34
N PRO A 333 0.61 -4.85 -26.93
CA PRO A 333 1.18 -3.54 -26.60
C PRO A 333 2.02 -3.57 -25.31
N PHE A 334 1.93 -4.65 -24.53
CA PHE A 334 2.65 -4.84 -23.28
C PHE A 334 4.00 -5.55 -23.48
N SER A 335 4.34 -5.94 -24.71
CA SER A 335 5.61 -6.61 -24.99
C SER A 335 6.75 -5.62 -25.23
N TYR A 336 7.98 -6.12 -25.19
CA TYR A 336 9.17 -5.35 -25.52
C TYR A 336 9.36 -5.08 -27.03
N TYR A 337 8.41 -5.48 -27.88
CA TYR A 337 8.53 -5.41 -29.34
C TYR A 337 8.79 -4.00 -29.87
N ASN A 338 8.13 -2.98 -29.31
CA ASN A 338 8.24 -1.59 -29.75
C ASN A 338 9.46 -0.87 -29.16
N ARG A 339 10.12 -1.43 -28.14
CA ARG A 339 11.29 -0.83 -27.47
C ARG A 339 12.58 -1.10 -28.24
N ASN A 340 12.59 -2.12 -29.10
CA ASN A 340 13.75 -2.48 -29.88
C ASN A 340 13.35 -2.84 -31.32
N SER A 341 13.80 -2.04 -32.28
CA SER A 341 13.53 -2.21 -33.72
C SER A 341 14.06 -3.54 -34.29
N PHE A 342 14.93 -4.24 -33.54
CA PHE A 342 15.37 -5.59 -33.84
C PHE A 342 14.20 -6.56 -34.03
N PHE A 343 13.22 -6.58 -33.13
CA PHE A 343 12.14 -7.57 -33.17
C PHE A 343 11.20 -7.36 -34.37
N GLU A 344 10.92 -6.10 -34.70
CA GLU A 344 10.17 -5.77 -35.92
C GLU A 344 10.93 -6.18 -37.18
N SER A 345 12.24 -5.92 -37.21
CA SER A 345 13.09 -6.33 -38.32
C SER A 345 13.18 -7.86 -38.44
N ALA A 346 13.24 -8.56 -37.32
CA ALA A 346 13.26 -10.03 -37.27
C ALA A 346 11.94 -10.61 -37.79
N LEU A 347 10.79 -10.05 -37.40
CA LEU A 347 9.49 -10.51 -37.90
C LEU A 347 9.31 -10.22 -39.40
N LYS A 348 9.77 -9.06 -39.90
CA LYS A 348 9.78 -8.78 -41.34
C LYS A 348 10.60 -9.81 -42.12
N GLN A 349 11.77 -10.19 -41.60
CA GLN A 349 12.61 -11.21 -42.23
C GLN A 349 11.96 -12.59 -42.18
N ALA A 350 11.32 -12.95 -41.06
CA ALA A 350 10.56 -14.19 -40.94
C ALA A 350 9.38 -14.22 -41.93
N VAL A 351 8.64 -13.12 -42.10
CA VAL A 351 7.56 -13.02 -43.09
C VAL A 351 8.06 -13.29 -44.51
N LYS A 352 9.23 -12.73 -44.84
CA LYS A 352 9.86 -12.91 -46.16
C LYS A 352 10.37 -14.34 -46.40
N ARG A 353 10.96 -14.98 -45.38
CA ARG A 353 11.70 -16.26 -45.53
C ARG A 353 10.91 -17.50 -45.13
N CYS A 354 9.86 -17.36 -44.31
CA CYS A 354 9.18 -18.47 -43.64
C CYS A 354 7.73 -18.70 -44.12
N SER A 355 7.36 -18.17 -45.30
CA SER A 355 6.03 -18.34 -45.89
C SER A 355 4.86 -17.88 -44.99
N LEU A 356 5.06 -16.81 -44.21
CA LEU A 356 4.02 -16.26 -43.32
C LEU A 356 3.17 -15.23 -44.07
N SER A 357 2.06 -15.66 -44.67
CA SER A 357 1.16 -14.76 -45.41
C SER A 357 0.37 -13.82 -44.48
N ASN A 358 0.25 -12.55 -44.86
CA ASN A 358 -0.58 -11.53 -44.20
C ASN A 358 -0.27 -11.25 -42.72
N GLN A 359 0.92 -11.57 -42.23
CA GLN A 359 1.29 -11.30 -40.84
C GLN A 359 1.64 -9.81 -40.65
N PRO A 360 0.94 -9.07 -39.75
CA PRO A 360 1.33 -7.71 -39.40
C PRO A 360 2.71 -7.70 -38.74
N THR A 361 3.51 -6.68 -39.07
CA THR A 361 4.87 -6.49 -38.51
C THR A 361 5.00 -5.20 -37.72
N ALA A 362 4.11 -4.23 -37.93
CA ALA A 362 4.10 -3.00 -37.15
C ALA A 362 3.78 -3.29 -35.68
N ALA A 363 4.47 -2.59 -34.78
CA ALA A 363 4.19 -2.67 -33.35
C ALA A 363 2.76 -2.17 -33.03
N LYS A 364 2.21 -2.65 -31.92
CA LYS A 364 1.03 -2.04 -31.30
C LYS A 364 1.43 -0.79 -30.52
N ASP A 365 0.51 0.16 -30.45
CA ASP A 365 0.72 1.41 -29.72
C ASP A 365 0.93 1.15 -28.22
N SER A 366 1.68 2.05 -27.58
CA SER A 366 1.92 2.00 -26.13
C SER A 366 0.61 2.00 -25.35
N PRO A 367 0.49 1.19 -24.28
CA PRO A 367 -0.67 1.21 -23.40
C PRO A 367 -0.72 2.46 -22.51
N PHE A 368 0.41 3.17 -22.41
CA PHE A 368 0.45 4.51 -21.82
C PHE A 368 0.16 5.54 -22.91
N PRO A 369 -0.64 6.59 -22.59
CA PRO A 369 -0.74 7.73 -23.50
C PRO A 369 0.67 8.23 -23.82
N PRO A 370 0.90 8.74 -25.05
CA PRO A 370 2.16 9.37 -25.37
C PRO A 370 2.39 10.45 -24.31
N GLU A 371 3.46 10.28 -23.52
CA GLU A 371 3.86 11.33 -22.60
C GLU A 371 3.97 12.62 -23.43
N PRO A 372 3.42 13.76 -22.95
CA PRO A 372 3.78 15.03 -23.55
C PRO A 372 5.30 15.06 -23.54
N SER A 373 5.90 15.15 -24.74
CA SER A 373 7.35 15.15 -24.85
C SER A 373 7.85 16.39 -24.13
N GLU A 374 8.17 16.26 -22.84
CA GLU A 374 9.02 17.24 -22.22
C GLU A 374 10.31 17.25 -23.04
N PRO A 375 10.74 18.43 -23.52
CA PRO A 375 11.96 18.50 -24.32
C PRO A 375 13.07 17.82 -23.52
N ALA A 376 13.78 16.89 -24.16
CA ALA A 376 14.86 16.14 -23.54
C ALA A 376 15.82 17.13 -22.85
N PHE A 377 15.74 17.18 -21.52
CA PHE A 377 16.45 18.14 -20.72
C PHE A 377 17.80 17.52 -20.35
N CYS A 378 18.86 18.04 -20.94
CA CYS A 378 20.21 17.62 -20.60
C CYS A 378 20.73 18.49 -19.45
N LEU A 379 20.65 17.98 -18.21
CA LEU A 379 21.02 18.71 -17.00
C LEU A 379 22.46 19.24 -17.03
N SER A 380 23.40 18.53 -17.67
CA SER A 380 24.78 18.99 -17.81
C SER A 380 24.95 20.03 -18.92
N GLU A 381 23.97 20.17 -19.80
CA GLU A 381 24.04 20.87 -21.10
C GLU A 381 25.13 20.33 -22.04
N VAL A 382 25.82 19.26 -21.66
CA VAL A 382 26.88 18.64 -22.46
C VAL A 382 26.32 17.46 -23.23
N THR A 383 26.42 17.55 -24.56
CA THR A 383 25.99 16.48 -25.46
C THR A 383 27.18 15.84 -26.18
N TYR A 384 27.03 14.57 -26.55
CA TYR A 384 28.04 13.82 -27.28
C TYR A 384 27.40 12.95 -28.35
N THR A 385 27.86 13.11 -29.60
CA THR A 385 27.49 12.19 -30.68
C THR A 385 28.46 11.01 -30.72
N THR A 386 27.90 9.83 -30.54
CA THR A 386 28.63 8.55 -30.50
C THR A 386 29.31 8.23 -31.82
N LYS A 387 30.46 7.54 -31.72
CA LYS A 387 31.33 7.11 -32.81
C LYS A 387 31.47 5.59 -32.78
N ALA A 388 31.87 5.01 -33.91
CA ALA A 388 32.15 3.59 -34.00
C ALA A 388 33.17 3.14 -32.93
N GLY A 389 32.79 2.13 -32.13
CA GLY A 389 33.61 1.58 -31.05
C GLY A 389 33.40 2.22 -29.68
N ASP A 390 32.50 3.19 -29.53
CA ASP A 390 32.16 3.75 -28.23
C ASP A 390 31.42 2.73 -27.35
N THR A 391 31.79 2.70 -26.07
CA THR A 391 31.15 1.90 -25.01
C THR A 391 30.81 2.81 -23.84
N CYS A 392 29.87 2.40 -22.99
CA CYS A 392 29.54 3.17 -21.79
C CYS A 392 30.77 3.35 -20.91
N ASP A 393 31.60 2.32 -20.73
CA ASP A 393 32.82 2.39 -19.91
C ASP A 393 33.89 3.29 -20.52
N PHE A 394 34.07 3.25 -21.84
CA PHE A 394 34.99 4.13 -22.53
C PHE A 394 34.57 5.59 -22.36
N LEU A 395 33.29 5.90 -22.60
CA LEU A 395 32.75 7.25 -22.47
C LEU A 395 32.73 7.71 -21.01
N ALA A 396 32.34 6.84 -20.09
CA ALA A 396 32.32 7.10 -18.66
C ALA A 396 33.70 7.46 -18.12
N THR A 397 34.73 6.71 -18.51
CA THR A 397 36.12 7.00 -18.14
C THR A 397 36.59 8.30 -18.77
N LYS A 398 36.33 8.50 -20.07
CA LYS A 398 36.77 9.67 -20.83
C LYS A 398 36.16 10.98 -20.30
N TYR A 399 34.88 10.94 -19.95
CA TYR A 399 34.13 12.13 -19.52
C TYR A 399 33.96 12.23 -18.01
N SER A 400 34.53 11.29 -17.24
CA SER A 400 34.41 11.24 -15.77
C SER A 400 32.95 11.21 -15.30
N VAL A 401 32.18 10.26 -15.80
CA VAL A 401 30.76 10.03 -15.46
C VAL A 401 30.53 8.55 -15.11
N SER A 402 29.36 8.20 -14.58
CA SER A 402 28.98 6.80 -14.34
C SER A 402 28.49 6.13 -15.63
N SER A 403 28.93 4.89 -15.89
CA SER A 403 28.44 4.08 -17.03
C SER A 403 26.94 3.84 -16.93
N ALA A 404 26.46 3.52 -15.73
CA ALA A 404 25.05 3.29 -15.48
C ALA A 404 24.22 4.58 -15.66
N ALA A 405 24.72 5.72 -15.19
CA ALA A 405 24.03 7.01 -15.39
C ALA A 405 23.98 7.39 -16.88
N LEU A 406 25.04 7.09 -17.63
CA LEU A 406 25.07 7.30 -19.07
C LEU A 406 24.04 6.41 -19.78
N PHE A 407 23.93 5.14 -19.41
CA PHE A 407 22.93 4.22 -19.97
C PHE A 407 21.50 4.64 -19.63
N ILE A 408 21.20 4.84 -18.34
CA ILE A 408 19.86 5.15 -17.84
C ILE A 408 19.36 6.51 -18.35
N GLY A 409 20.24 7.51 -18.38
CA GLY A 409 19.90 8.86 -18.84
C GLY A 409 19.76 9.00 -20.36
N ASN A 410 20.14 7.97 -21.13
CA ASN A 410 20.14 8.01 -22.59
C ASN A 410 19.42 6.79 -23.16
N PRO A 411 18.10 6.84 -23.32
CA PRO A 411 17.32 5.70 -23.84
C PRO A 411 17.69 5.29 -25.28
N GLY A 412 18.46 6.10 -26.00
CA GLY A 412 19.05 5.73 -27.29
C GLY A 412 20.20 4.73 -27.20
N ILE A 413 20.74 4.45 -26.01
CA ILE A 413 21.76 3.43 -25.79
C ILE A 413 21.06 2.09 -25.55
N ILE A 414 21.20 1.17 -26.50
CA ILE A 414 20.61 -0.19 -26.44
C ILE A 414 21.58 -1.18 -25.80
N ASN A 415 22.90 -0.97 -25.96
CA ASN A 415 23.94 -1.86 -25.45
C ASN A 415 25.17 -1.04 -25.03
N CYS A 416 25.57 -1.15 -23.76
CA CYS A 416 26.72 -0.44 -23.22
C CYS A 416 28.08 -0.92 -23.74
N THR A 417 28.16 -2.15 -24.25
CA THR A 417 29.42 -2.73 -24.77
C THR A 417 29.66 -2.42 -26.25
N ASN A 418 28.64 -1.89 -26.94
CA ASN A 418 28.72 -1.54 -28.36
C ASN A 418 27.62 -0.52 -28.72
N ILE A 419 27.93 0.77 -28.52
CA ILE A 419 26.97 1.85 -28.80
C ILE A 419 26.95 2.12 -30.31
N VAL A 420 25.73 2.25 -30.86
CA VAL A 420 25.53 2.56 -32.29
C VAL A 420 26.06 3.96 -32.59
N GLU A 421 26.81 4.10 -33.68
CA GLU A 421 27.33 5.39 -34.15
C GLU A 421 26.20 6.38 -34.50
N GLY A 422 26.39 7.65 -34.19
CA GLY A 422 25.47 8.74 -34.55
C GLY A 422 24.34 9.01 -33.55
N VAL A 423 24.27 8.27 -32.44
CA VAL A 423 23.35 8.56 -31.33
C VAL A 423 23.83 9.79 -30.56
N ASN A 424 22.95 10.78 -30.38
CA ASN A 424 23.23 11.97 -29.57
C ASN A 424 22.90 11.68 -28.10
N LEU A 425 23.91 11.74 -27.24
CA LEU A 425 23.83 11.47 -25.81
C LEU A 425 23.85 12.77 -25.02
N CYS A 426 23.05 12.88 -23.97
CA CYS A 426 23.30 13.78 -22.86
C CYS A 426 24.32 13.14 -21.92
N LEU A 427 25.46 13.79 -21.72
CA LEU A 427 26.44 13.32 -20.75
C LEU A 427 25.94 13.64 -19.33
N PRO A 428 25.95 12.69 -18.39
CA PRO A 428 25.64 12.98 -17.00
C PRO A 428 26.60 14.02 -16.40
N LEU A 429 26.24 14.58 -15.25
CA LEU A 429 27.15 15.44 -14.50
C LEU A 429 28.42 14.67 -14.08
N GLN A 430 29.57 15.34 -14.11
CA GLN A 430 30.86 14.70 -13.85
C GLN A 430 31.06 14.34 -12.38
N CYS A 431 31.70 13.21 -12.11
CA CYS A 431 32.06 12.72 -10.79
C CYS A 431 33.48 12.14 -10.81
N LYS A 432 34.13 12.01 -9.65
CA LYS A 432 35.26 11.10 -9.54
C LYS A 432 34.74 9.68 -9.70
N THR A 433 35.43 8.88 -10.50
CA THR A 433 34.99 7.55 -10.87
C THR A 433 35.86 6.46 -10.24
N PHE A 434 35.29 5.28 -10.11
CA PHE A 434 35.98 4.03 -9.78
C PHE A 434 35.57 2.98 -10.80
N THR A 435 36.52 2.19 -11.30
CA THR A 435 36.26 1.13 -12.28
C THR A 435 36.28 -0.21 -11.58
N LEU A 436 35.15 -0.94 -11.63
CA LEU A 436 34.98 -2.22 -10.94
C LEU A 436 35.81 -3.34 -11.58
N GLU A 437 36.59 -4.04 -10.75
CA GLU A 437 37.27 -5.28 -11.09
C GLU A 437 36.35 -6.50 -10.90
N LYS A 438 36.80 -7.66 -11.37
CA LYS A 438 36.01 -8.91 -11.48
C LYS A 438 35.48 -9.44 -10.14
N ASP A 439 36.13 -9.09 -9.03
CA ASP A 439 35.79 -9.57 -7.69
C ASP A 439 35.42 -8.43 -6.73
N ASP A 440 35.20 -7.22 -7.26
CA ASP A 440 34.84 -6.08 -6.44
C ASP A 440 33.44 -6.23 -5.84
N SER A 441 33.32 -5.88 -4.57
CA SER A 441 32.08 -5.75 -3.82
C SER A 441 31.96 -4.32 -3.29
N CYS A 442 30.79 -3.90 -2.80
CA CYS A 442 30.71 -2.63 -2.09
C CYS A 442 31.70 -2.55 -0.91
N MET A 443 32.05 -3.68 -0.30
CA MET A 443 33.05 -3.71 0.78
C MET A 443 34.47 -3.45 0.29
N SER A 444 34.89 -4.04 -0.84
CA SER A 444 36.23 -3.80 -1.37
C SER A 444 36.36 -2.37 -1.91
N VAL A 445 35.33 -1.88 -2.61
CA VAL A 445 35.27 -0.50 -3.09
C VAL A 445 35.28 0.48 -1.92
N ALA A 446 34.51 0.21 -0.86
CA ALA A 446 34.50 1.01 0.37
C ALA A 446 35.89 1.10 1.01
N ALA A 447 36.61 -0.03 1.10
CA ALA A 447 37.94 -0.10 1.68
C ALA A 447 38.96 0.75 0.90
N VAL A 448 38.85 0.80 -0.42
CA VAL A 448 39.79 1.54 -1.29
C VAL A 448 39.43 3.04 -1.37
N THR A 449 38.14 3.36 -1.38
CA THR A 449 37.65 4.73 -1.59
C THR A 449 37.44 5.51 -0.30
N GLY A 450 37.36 4.82 0.85
CA GLY A 450 37.02 5.40 2.15
C GLY A 450 35.52 5.72 2.32
N LEU A 451 34.68 5.32 1.38
CA LEU A 451 33.22 5.44 1.47
C LEU A 451 32.63 4.26 2.25
N ASP A 452 31.51 4.45 2.95
CA ASP A 452 30.69 3.30 3.37
C ASP A 452 29.75 2.83 2.26
N GLN A 453 29.19 1.64 2.43
CA GLN A 453 28.33 1.00 1.44
C GLN A 453 27.06 1.81 1.13
N GLY A 454 26.54 2.56 2.11
CA GLY A 454 25.39 3.44 1.93
C GLY A 454 25.72 4.61 1.00
N HIS A 455 26.91 5.19 1.13
CA HIS A 455 27.39 6.24 0.23
C HIS A 455 27.67 5.73 -1.19
N ILE A 456 28.19 4.52 -1.37
CA ILE A 456 28.35 3.93 -2.71
C ILE A 456 26.99 3.81 -3.40
N ARG A 457 25.97 3.38 -2.65
CA ARG A 457 24.58 3.26 -3.15
C ARG A 457 23.95 4.61 -3.46
N SER A 458 24.13 5.62 -2.62
CA SER A 458 23.53 6.94 -2.86
C SER A 458 24.09 7.62 -4.11
N LEU A 459 25.37 7.35 -4.42
CA LEU A 459 26.03 7.82 -5.65
C LEU A 459 25.70 6.96 -6.88
N ASN A 460 25.21 5.73 -6.69
CA ASN A 460 24.91 4.76 -7.75
C ASN A 460 23.59 4.03 -7.42
N PRO A 461 22.42 4.68 -7.63
CA PRO A 461 21.13 4.21 -7.11
C PRO A 461 20.63 2.86 -7.65
N TRP A 462 21.25 2.36 -8.73
CA TRP A 462 20.97 1.04 -9.30
C TRP A 462 21.53 -0.11 -8.44
N VAL A 463 22.40 0.17 -7.46
CA VAL A 463 22.94 -0.83 -6.54
C VAL A 463 21.91 -1.18 -5.47
N HIS A 464 21.57 -2.47 -5.36
CA HIS A 464 20.56 -2.97 -4.43
C HIS A 464 20.95 -2.74 -2.96
N PRO A 465 19.96 -2.75 -2.03
CA PRO A 465 20.21 -2.55 -0.61
C PRO A 465 21.25 -3.48 0.02
N LEU A 466 21.32 -4.72 -0.47
CA LEU A 466 22.28 -5.74 -0.02
C LEU A 466 23.60 -5.72 -0.81
N CYS A 467 23.75 -4.83 -1.81
CA CYS A 467 24.88 -4.74 -2.73
C CYS A 467 25.33 -6.08 -3.34
N ASN A 468 24.38 -6.97 -3.62
CA ASN A 468 24.62 -8.26 -4.25
C ASN A 468 24.64 -8.18 -5.79
N ASN A 469 24.08 -7.12 -6.39
CA ASN A 469 23.96 -6.95 -7.84
C ASN A 469 25.10 -6.15 -8.49
N LEU A 470 26.14 -5.80 -7.73
CA LEU A 470 27.19 -4.91 -8.21
C LEU A 470 27.91 -5.49 -9.44
N GLN A 471 28.19 -6.80 -9.43
CA GLN A 471 28.84 -7.49 -10.53
C GLN A 471 27.86 -7.84 -11.66
N ASP A 472 26.66 -8.32 -11.34
CA ASP A 472 25.62 -8.63 -12.34
C ASP A 472 25.27 -7.40 -13.18
N GLY A 473 25.27 -6.21 -12.57
CA GLY A 473 25.05 -4.95 -13.25
C GLY A 473 26.14 -4.59 -14.26
N THR A 474 27.37 -5.08 -14.12
CA THR A 474 28.50 -4.67 -14.98
C THR A 474 28.34 -5.07 -16.44
N GLU A 475 27.66 -6.19 -16.70
CA GLU A 475 27.43 -6.70 -18.05
C GLU A 475 26.43 -5.80 -18.82
N THR A 476 25.46 -5.22 -18.11
CA THR A 476 24.38 -4.44 -18.71
C THR A 476 24.64 -2.94 -18.67
N LEU A 477 25.14 -2.44 -17.53
CA LEU A 477 25.28 -1.01 -17.23
C LEU A 477 26.72 -0.50 -17.32
N GLY A 478 27.69 -1.40 -17.47
CA GLY A 478 29.12 -1.08 -17.45
C GLY A 478 29.73 -1.06 -16.05
N ARG A 479 31.05 -0.85 -16.00
CA ARG A 479 31.91 -1.03 -14.82
C ARG A 479 32.30 0.26 -14.11
N VAL A 480 32.04 1.43 -14.69
CA VAL A 480 32.49 2.71 -14.12
C VAL A 480 31.39 3.31 -13.25
N ILE A 481 31.68 3.48 -11.96
CA ILE A 481 30.77 4.03 -10.94
C ILE A 481 31.25 5.38 -10.43
N CYS A 482 30.33 6.20 -9.90
CA CYS A 482 30.68 7.44 -9.22
C CYS A 482 31.07 7.20 -7.77
N ILE A 483 32.17 7.81 -7.32
CA ILE A 483 32.63 7.83 -5.91
C ILE A 483 32.66 9.24 -5.31
N THR A 484 32.15 10.22 -6.05
CA THR A 484 31.74 11.53 -5.52
C THR A 484 30.40 11.92 -6.14
N PRO A 485 29.68 12.89 -5.55
CA PRO A 485 28.49 13.46 -6.16
C PRO A 485 28.75 13.91 -7.62
N PRO A 486 27.90 13.49 -8.58
CA PRO A 486 27.87 14.04 -9.93
C PRO A 486 27.61 15.55 -9.91
N GLY A 487 28.40 16.34 -10.65
CA GLY A 487 28.38 17.80 -10.67
C GLY A 487 29.52 18.42 -9.86
N GLY A 488 30.33 17.59 -9.22
CA GLY A 488 31.45 18.01 -8.38
C GLY A 488 31.02 18.72 -7.10
N LYS A 489 32.03 19.24 -6.39
CA LYS A 489 31.83 20.26 -5.37
C LYS A 489 31.70 21.59 -6.10
N TYR A 490 30.54 22.23 -6.03
CA TYR A 490 30.41 23.57 -6.59
C TYR A 490 31.23 24.57 -5.76
N GLU A 491 32.41 24.95 -6.25
CA GLU A 491 33.17 26.10 -5.71
C GLU A 491 32.65 27.38 -6.37
N HIS A 492 31.53 27.89 -5.87
CA HIS A 492 31.40 29.34 -5.81
C HIS A 492 32.12 29.79 -4.55
N ASP A 493 32.98 30.80 -4.67
CA ASP A 493 33.44 31.66 -3.58
C ASP A 493 32.22 32.28 -2.87
N VAL A 494 31.51 31.48 -2.07
CA VAL A 494 30.63 32.01 -1.05
C VAL A 494 31.56 32.33 0.09
N ASN A 495 31.95 33.60 0.10
CA ASN A 495 32.75 34.22 1.14
C ASN A 495 31.94 34.25 2.45
N THR A 496 31.67 33.09 3.06
CA THR A 496 31.17 32.91 4.42
C THR A 496 31.66 31.58 4.99
N THR A 497 32.86 31.66 5.57
CA THR A 497 33.38 30.87 6.70
C THR A 497 33.77 29.40 6.49
N ASN A 498 35.09 29.20 6.58
CA ASN A 498 35.87 28.02 6.96
C ASN A 498 35.29 27.20 8.14
N SER A 499 34.11 26.62 7.98
CA SER A 499 33.39 25.96 9.09
C SER A 499 33.23 24.46 8.92
N ASP A 500 33.37 23.93 7.71
CA ASP A 500 32.91 22.58 7.44
C ASP A 500 33.88 21.77 6.57
N PRO A 501 34.77 20.96 7.20
CA PRO A 501 35.58 19.97 6.50
C PRO A 501 34.78 18.73 6.02
N ALA A 502 33.51 18.56 6.41
CA ALA A 502 32.69 17.41 6.04
C ALA A 502 31.66 17.79 4.97
N TYR A 503 31.72 17.17 3.80
CA TYR A 503 30.64 17.28 2.81
C TYR A 503 29.44 16.44 3.27
N SER A 504 28.64 17.01 4.16
CA SER A 504 27.47 16.39 4.81
C SER A 504 26.25 17.30 4.64
N GLU A 505 25.05 16.73 4.72
CA GLU A 505 23.79 17.50 4.70
C GLU A 505 23.63 18.47 5.88
N TYR A 506 24.32 18.19 6.99
CA TYR A 506 24.45 19.08 8.14
C TYR A 506 25.75 19.89 8.11
N ALA A 507 25.69 21.12 8.62
CA ALA A 507 26.86 21.94 8.91
C ALA A 507 27.40 21.68 10.33
N ASN A 508 28.71 21.81 10.54
CA ASN A 508 29.31 21.58 11.88
C ASN A 508 29.05 22.72 12.88
N LYS A 509 28.75 23.94 12.41
CA LYS A 509 28.47 25.08 13.28
C LYS A 509 27.58 26.09 12.59
N ALA A 510 26.77 26.81 13.38
CA ALA A 510 25.88 27.83 12.86
C ALA A 510 26.67 29.10 12.52
N VAL A 511 26.24 29.80 11.48
CA VAL A 511 26.82 31.06 11.02
C VAL A 511 25.69 32.05 10.76
N SER A 512 25.95 33.35 10.92
CA SER A 512 24.93 34.36 10.64
C SER A 512 24.53 34.36 9.16
N PRO A 513 23.26 34.64 8.82
CA PRO A 513 22.85 34.82 7.44
C PRO A 513 23.61 36.00 6.80
N PRO A 514 23.72 36.04 5.45
CA PRO A 514 24.39 37.13 4.75
C PRO A 514 23.87 38.51 5.17
N SER A 515 24.76 39.50 5.26
CA SER A 515 24.39 40.86 5.67
C SER A 515 23.32 41.45 4.74
N GLY A 516 22.18 41.86 5.29
CA GLY A 516 21.04 42.37 4.53
C GLY A 516 20.08 41.29 4.00
N ALA A 517 20.32 40.02 4.29
CA ALA A 517 19.42 38.93 3.91
C ALA A 517 18.06 39.03 4.62
N THR A 518 16.98 38.89 3.85
CA THR A 518 15.63 38.75 4.41
C THR A 518 15.29 37.27 4.51
N LEU A 519 15.13 36.76 5.74
CA LEU A 519 14.81 35.35 5.94
C LEU A 519 13.41 35.00 5.43
N ALA A 520 13.28 33.78 4.91
CA ALA A 520 11.99 33.18 4.62
C ALA A 520 11.25 32.82 5.92
N ASP A 521 9.92 32.76 5.84
CA ASP A 521 9.09 32.59 7.02
C ASP A 521 9.39 31.25 7.71
N LYS A 522 9.45 31.25 9.05
CA LYS A 522 9.74 30.07 9.89
C LYS A 522 11.08 29.37 9.64
N THR A 523 11.96 29.91 8.80
CA THR A 523 13.30 29.35 8.56
C THR A 523 14.13 29.31 9.85
N ILE A 524 14.76 28.18 10.12
CA ILE A 524 15.57 28.00 11.33
C ILE A 524 16.81 28.91 11.32
N LYS A 525 17.23 29.36 12.51
CA LYS A 525 18.42 30.24 12.67
C LYS A 525 19.72 29.49 12.97
N ASP A 526 19.61 28.26 13.46
CA ASP A 526 20.75 27.37 13.78
C ASP A 526 21.30 26.73 12.48
N CYS A 527 21.66 27.58 11.52
CA CYS A 527 22.05 27.19 10.18
C CYS A 527 23.51 27.55 9.88
N GLY A 528 24.27 26.62 9.32
CA GLY A 528 25.65 26.83 8.92
C GLY A 528 25.83 27.21 7.45
N ARG A 529 24.79 27.05 6.62
CA ARG A 529 24.81 27.47 5.19
C ARG A 529 23.47 28.08 4.78
N TRP A 530 23.53 29.23 4.13
CA TRP A 530 22.36 30.03 3.75
C TRP A 530 22.27 30.18 2.23
N TYR A 531 21.05 30.22 1.70
CA TYR A 531 20.79 30.46 0.27
C TYR A 531 19.70 31.49 0.06
N THR A 532 19.97 32.53 -0.74
CA THR A 532 18.97 33.53 -1.13
C THR A 532 18.43 33.19 -2.52
N VAL A 533 17.15 32.81 -2.56
CA VAL A 533 16.48 32.39 -3.80
C VAL A 533 16.44 33.53 -4.79
N GLN A 534 16.85 33.27 -6.04
CA GLN A 534 16.75 34.16 -7.17
C GLN A 534 15.49 33.85 -8.00
N LYS A 535 15.06 34.82 -8.80
CA LYS A 535 13.92 34.64 -9.69
C LYS A 535 14.28 33.64 -10.79
N GLY A 536 13.59 32.49 -10.82
CA GLY A 536 13.81 31.41 -11.80
C GLY A 536 14.63 30.23 -11.26
N ASP A 537 15.00 30.24 -9.97
CA ASP A 537 15.68 29.12 -9.34
C ASP A 537 14.85 27.84 -9.35
N ASN A 538 15.54 26.71 -9.56
CA ASN A 538 14.98 25.38 -9.41
C ASN A 538 15.51 24.76 -8.11
N CYS A 539 14.60 24.33 -7.25
CA CYS A 539 14.88 23.65 -5.99
C CYS A 539 15.81 22.44 -6.13
N ALA A 540 15.69 21.66 -7.20
CA ALA A 540 16.54 20.50 -7.44
C ALA A 540 18.03 20.89 -7.55
N VAL A 541 18.32 22.06 -8.11
CA VAL A 541 19.69 22.54 -8.34
C VAL A 541 20.36 22.87 -7.02
N PHE A 542 19.72 23.66 -6.15
CA PHE A 542 20.38 24.07 -4.91
C PHE A 542 20.32 22.97 -3.82
N LEU A 543 19.33 22.08 -3.81
CA LEU A 543 19.33 20.92 -2.90
C LEU A 543 20.54 20.03 -3.14
N VAL A 544 20.88 19.81 -4.42
CA VAL A 544 22.12 19.12 -4.83
C VAL A 544 23.35 19.96 -4.48
N GLN A 545 23.34 21.26 -4.78
CA GLN A 545 24.45 22.19 -4.51
C GLN A 545 24.87 22.22 -3.03
N TYR A 546 23.89 22.22 -2.12
CA TYR A 546 24.12 22.32 -0.69
C TYR A 546 24.09 20.97 0.04
N HIS A 547 24.00 19.87 -0.73
CA HIS A 547 23.96 18.51 -0.25
C HIS A 547 22.89 18.25 0.82
N ILE A 548 21.72 18.90 0.70
CA ILE A 548 20.63 18.80 1.68
C ILE A 548 19.46 18.01 1.07
N SER A 549 18.97 17.01 1.80
CA SER A 549 17.81 16.24 1.37
C SER A 549 16.53 17.09 1.40
N LEU A 550 15.57 16.84 0.49
CA LEU A 550 14.31 17.58 0.45
C LEU A 550 13.56 17.54 1.81
N PRO A 551 13.46 16.40 2.53
CA PRO A 551 12.87 16.37 3.86
C PRO A 551 13.60 17.25 4.88
N LEU A 552 14.94 17.23 4.89
CA LEU A 552 15.73 18.06 5.81
C LEU A 552 15.64 19.55 5.47
N PHE A 553 15.56 19.88 4.19
CA PHE A 553 15.34 21.26 3.72
C PHE A 553 13.97 21.78 4.15
N ILE A 554 12.90 21.00 4.01
CA ILE A 554 11.56 21.35 4.49
C ILE A 554 11.55 21.49 6.02
N GLN A 555 12.22 20.59 6.73
CA GLN A 555 12.34 20.66 8.17
C GLN A 555 13.07 21.93 8.65
N ALA A 556 14.12 22.34 7.93
CA ALA A 556 14.84 23.58 8.18
C ALA A 556 14.08 24.84 7.73
N ASN A 557 13.11 24.70 6.82
CA ASN A 557 12.37 25.80 6.19
C ASN A 557 10.86 25.49 6.10
N PRO A 558 10.12 25.52 7.22
CA PRO A 558 8.72 25.09 7.28
C PRO A 558 7.71 25.94 6.47
N SER A 559 8.15 27.04 5.83
CA SER A 559 7.33 27.74 4.85
C SER A 559 7.26 27.04 3.49
N VAL A 560 7.99 25.94 3.29
CA VAL A 560 8.08 25.17 2.05
C VAL A 560 7.44 23.79 2.27
N SER A 561 6.52 23.36 1.40
CA SER A 561 5.83 22.08 1.55
C SER A 561 6.29 21.02 0.53
N GLU A 562 6.20 19.73 0.88
CA GLU A 562 6.70 18.60 0.08
C GLU A 562 6.06 18.49 -1.32
N GLY A 563 4.83 18.98 -1.51
CA GLY A 563 4.13 18.99 -2.81
C GLY A 563 4.29 20.26 -3.65
N THR A 564 4.82 21.34 -3.07
CA THR A 564 4.86 22.69 -3.68
C THR A 564 6.23 23.37 -3.53
N TYR A 565 7.26 22.59 -3.20
CA TYR A 565 8.60 23.07 -2.84
C TYR A 565 9.33 23.91 -3.91
N THR A 566 8.91 23.86 -5.17
CA THR A 566 9.43 24.74 -6.24
C THR A 566 8.67 26.07 -6.32
N THR A 567 7.37 26.06 -6.03
CA THR A 567 6.48 27.25 -6.11
C THR A 567 6.43 28.05 -4.81
N ASP A 568 6.71 27.42 -3.68
CA ASP A 568 6.71 28.03 -2.34
C ASP A 568 7.97 28.88 -2.09
N LEU A 569 8.99 28.76 -2.95
CA LEU A 569 10.20 29.55 -2.86
C LEU A 569 9.93 30.97 -3.34
N VAL A 570 10.15 31.94 -2.46
CA VAL A 570 9.92 33.34 -2.75
C VAL A 570 11.25 33.98 -3.17
N PRO A 571 11.38 34.47 -4.42
CA PRO A 571 12.58 35.19 -4.85
C PRO A 571 12.90 36.36 -3.91
N GLY A 572 14.18 36.49 -3.55
CA GLY A 572 14.69 37.47 -2.59
C GLY A 572 14.63 37.04 -1.12
N ARG A 573 14.03 35.89 -0.80
CA ARG A 573 14.05 35.31 0.56
C ARG A 573 15.21 34.35 0.75
N THR A 574 15.72 34.29 1.97
CA THR A 574 16.87 33.49 2.37
C THR A 574 16.46 32.31 3.22
N TYR A 575 16.88 31.12 2.80
CA TYR A 575 16.53 29.82 3.36
C TYR A 575 17.78 29.15 3.95
N CYS A 576 17.57 28.28 4.93
CA CYS A 576 18.61 27.43 5.51
C CYS A 576 18.85 26.22 4.61
N VAL A 577 20.07 26.05 4.10
CA VAL A 577 20.44 24.94 3.19
C VAL A 577 21.55 24.06 3.77
N GLY A 578 21.97 24.31 5.00
CA GLY A 578 22.90 23.47 5.73
C GLY A 578 22.67 23.66 7.23
N PRO A 579 21.59 23.11 7.77
CA PRO A 579 21.30 23.23 9.19
C PRO A 579 22.38 22.55 10.01
N THR A 580 22.64 23.04 11.22
CA THR A 580 23.56 22.32 12.12
C THR A 580 22.92 21.04 12.63
N LYS A 581 23.74 20.05 13.01
CA LYS A 581 23.19 18.89 13.73
C LYS A 581 22.51 19.36 14.99
N GLU A 582 23.05 20.36 15.67
CA GLU A 582 22.53 21.00 16.87
C GLU A 582 21.19 21.72 16.67
N ALA A 583 20.84 22.07 15.42
CA ALA A 583 19.54 22.65 15.09
C ALA A 583 18.39 21.67 15.34
N PHE A 584 18.68 20.36 15.25
CA PHE A 584 17.72 19.28 15.46
C PHE A 584 18.17 18.24 16.48
N ALA A 585 19.44 18.27 16.89
CA ALA A 585 19.89 17.58 18.08
C ALA A 585 19.03 18.17 19.17
N ALA A 586 18.36 17.29 19.90
CA ALA A 586 17.60 17.72 21.05
C ALA A 586 18.55 18.56 21.90
N LYS A 587 18.36 19.89 21.88
CA LYS A 587 18.55 20.67 23.09
C LYS A 587 17.85 19.81 24.15
N PRO A 588 18.42 19.59 25.34
CA PRO A 588 17.60 19.26 26.49
C PRO A 588 16.69 20.47 26.73
N GLN A 589 15.77 20.67 25.81
CA GLN A 589 14.58 21.42 25.95
C GLN A 589 13.82 20.58 26.95
N SER A 590 13.44 21.23 28.05
CA SER A 590 12.38 20.72 28.89
C SER A 590 11.31 20.22 27.95
N VAL A 591 11.11 18.92 27.95
CA VAL A 591 9.92 18.31 27.37
C VAL A 591 8.78 19.21 27.80
N PRO A 592 8.07 19.88 26.85
CA PRO A 592 7.08 20.87 27.23
C PRO A 592 6.16 20.20 28.25
N PRO A 593 5.77 20.90 29.32
CA PRO A 593 4.88 20.30 30.28
C PRO A 593 3.67 19.75 29.52
N PHE A 594 3.16 18.63 29.98
CA PHE A 594 2.04 17.97 29.34
C PHE A 594 0.89 17.98 30.32
N HIS A 595 -0.30 18.23 29.81
CA HIS A 595 -1.51 18.12 30.59
C HIS A 595 -2.07 16.70 30.47
N ARG A 596 -2.43 16.10 31.61
CA ARG A 596 -3.11 14.81 31.67
C ARG A 596 -4.62 15.05 31.64
N PHE A 597 -5.26 14.67 30.55
CA PHE A 597 -6.72 14.85 30.37
C PHE A 597 -7.55 13.69 30.94
N GLY A 598 -6.90 12.57 31.26
CA GLY A 598 -7.50 11.47 32.01
C GLY A 598 -7.59 10.17 31.21
N CYS A 599 -8.35 9.24 31.78
CA CYS A 599 -8.46 7.89 31.27
C CYS A 599 -9.68 7.74 30.35
N PHE A 600 -9.48 7.23 29.14
CA PHE A 600 -10.54 7.06 28.13
C PHE A 600 -10.72 5.59 27.79
N ALA A 601 -11.95 5.15 27.49
CA ALA A 601 -12.20 3.79 27.02
C ALA A 601 -11.45 3.55 25.70
N ARG A 602 -10.73 2.43 25.54
CA ARG A 602 -10.02 2.13 24.28
C ARG A 602 -10.95 2.20 23.06
N LYS A 603 -12.22 1.83 23.25
CA LYS A 603 -13.26 1.76 22.22
C LYS A 603 -14.47 2.53 22.70
N ALA A 604 -14.88 3.54 21.94
CA ALA A 604 -16.19 4.15 22.07
C ALA A 604 -17.24 3.23 21.42
N ASP A 605 -18.40 3.08 22.05
CA ASP A 605 -19.40 2.06 21.72
C ASP A 605 -20.01 2.17 20.29
N THR A 606 -20.63 1.06 19.85
CA THR A 606 -21.37 0.70 18.64
C THR A 606 -20.60 0.63 17.32
N LYS A 607 -19.44 1.29 17.19
CA LYS A 607 -18.62 1.22 15.98
C LYS A 607 -17.17 0.79 16.19
N ASN A 608 -16.79 0.40 17.41
CA ASN A 608 -15.48 -0.20 17.72
C ASN A 608 -14.28 0.71 17.34
N ARG A 609 -14.46 2.03 17.38
CA ARG A 609 -13.47 3.03 16.98
C ARG A 609 -12.58 3.41 18.16
N THR A 610 -11.27 3.53 17.93
CA THR A 610 -10.28 3.91 18.95
C THR A 610 -10.29 5.41 19.20
N VAL A 611 -10.14 5.85 20.46
CA VAL A 611 -10.14 7.27 20.90
C VAL A 611 -9.13 8.15 20.17
N LEU A 612 -8.04 7.56 19.66
CA LEU A 612 -7.02 8.18 18.82
C LEU A 612 -6.84 7.33 17.54
N THR A 613 -6.56 7.98 16.40
CA THR A 613 -6.72 7.43 15.04
C THR A 613 -5.57 6.55 14.57
N LEU A 614 -4.40 6.57 15.21
CA LEU A 614 -3.34 5.59 14.89
C LEU A 614 -3.79 4.16 15.25
N THR A 615 -4.11 3.39 14.22
CA THR A 615 -4.62 2.01 14.27
C THR A 615 -3.57 0.97 14.68
N LYS A 616 -2.29 1.36 14.85
CA LYS A 616 -1.23 0.47 15.32
C LYS A 616 -0.51 1.09 16.51
N ALA A 617 -0.49 0.35 17.62
CA ALA A 617 0.36 0.66 18.77
C ALA A 617 1.83 0.56 18.35
N GLU A 618 2.57 1.65 18.48
CA GLU A 618 4.02 1.66 18.27
C GLU A 618 4.74 1.48 19.62
N HIS A 619 5.75 0.61 19.63
CA HIS A 619 6.58 0.36 20.82
C HIS A 619 7.79 1.31 20.83
N VAL A 620 7.70 2.39 21.61
CA VAL A 620 8.77 3.40 21.72
C VAL A 620 9.72 3.07 22.87
N LYS A 621 11.04 3.14 22.62
CA LYS A 621 12.09 2.97 23.66
C LYS A 621 12.91 4.27 23.80
N PRO A 622 13.21 4.78 25.01
CA PRO A 622 12.80 4.26 26.32
C PRO A 622 11.30 4.49 26.59
N MET A 623 10.70 3.64 27.40
CA MET A 623 9.24 3.62 27.61
C MET A 623 8.84 4.57 28.73
N SER A 624 8.50 5.81 28.37
CA SER A 624 8.09 6.86 29.31
C SER A 624 7.11 7.82 28.66
N ILE A 625 6.26 8.49 29.45
CA ILE A 625 5.31 9.51 28.95
C ILE A 625 6.05 10.54 28.07
N THR A 626 7.21 10.99 28.55
CA THR A 626 8.11 11.92 27.85
C THR A 626 8.62 11.41 26.50
N ALA A 627 8.97 10.12 26.41
CA ALA A 627 9.43 9.53 25.16
C ALA A 627 8.30 9.39 24.15
N TYR A 628 7.08 9.06 24.60
CA TYR A 628 5.89 9.02 23.76
C TYR A 628 5.48 10.41 23.27
N GLN A 629 5.52 11.41 24.14
CA GLN A 629 5.33 12.82 23.77
C GLN A 629 6.31 13.25 22.67
N SER A 630 7.61 12.95 22.86
CA SER A 630 8.63 13.27 21.86
C SER A 630 8.37 12.54 20.54
N PHE A 631 7.97 11.27 20.59
CA PHE A 631 7.66 10.46 19.40
C PHE A 631 6.50 11.03 18.58
N CYS A 632 5.42 11.46 19.24
CA CYS A 632 4.23 12.02 18.59
C CYS A 632 4.49 13.45 18.07
N LEU A 633 5.11 14.33 18.86
CA LEU A 633 5.42 15.70 18.46
C LEU A 633 6.37 15.76 17.27
N GLN A 634 7.39 14.88 17.19
CA GLN A 634 8.30 14.79 16.04
C GLN A 634 7.59 14.46 14.72
N ARG A 635 6.39 13.86 14.79
CA ARG A 635 5.57 13.49 13.63
C ARG A 635 4.43 14.48 13.38
N GLY A 636 4.42 15.61 14.10
CA GLY A 636 3.41 16.65 13.96
C GLY A 636 2.10 16.39 14.69
N TRP A 637 2.06 15.42 15.62
CA TRP A 637 0.87 15.07 16.40
C TRP A 637 0.91 15.69 17.80
N ARG A 638 -0.16 16.39 18.21
CA ARG A 638 -0.21 17.14 19.49
C ARG A 638 -0.84 16.37 20.66
N VAL A 639 -1.66 15.37 20.36
CA VAL A 639 -2.35 14.53 21.34
C VAL A 639 -1.72 13.14 21.32
N TRP A 640 -1.46 12.56 22.49
CA TRP A 640 -0.98 11.18 22.58
C TRP A 640 -1.65 10.41 23.69
N GLY A 641 -1.73 9.10 23.49
CA GLY A 641 -2.35 8.16 24.40
C GLY A 641 -1.44 6.98 24.67
N ILE A 642 -1.46 6.49 25.90
CA ILE A 642 -0.68 5.32 26.30
C ILE A 642 -1.62 4.22 26.76
N GLN A 643 -1.36 3.00 26.32
CA GLN A 643 -2.09 1.80 26.71
C GLN A 643 -1.13 0.68 27.06
N ASN A 644 -1.59 -0.28 27.87
CA ASN A 644 -0.89 -1.54 28.13
C ASN A 644 0.55 -1.40 28.63
N GLY A 645 0.93 -0.23 29.16
CA GLY A 645 2.29 0.04 29.63
C GLY A 645 3.31 0.30 28.51
N ASP A 646 3.00 0.00 27.25
CA ASP A 646 3.98 -0.05 26.15
C ASP A 646 3.47 0.38 24.77
N SER A 647 2.19 0.71 24.66
CA SER A 647 1.51 0.96 23.39
C SER A 647 1.23 2.45 23.23
N CYS A 648 1.83 3.06 22.22
CA CYS A 648 1.65 4.49 21.91
C CYS A 648 0.58 4.73 20.86
N PHE A 649 -0.24 5.74 21.09
CA PHE A 649 -1.20 6.29 20.15
C PHE A 649 -0.93 7.79 20.00
N CYS A 650 -1.00 8.32 18.79
CA CYS A 650 -0.84 9.75 18.51
C CYS A 650 -1.99 10.22 17.62
N ASP A 651 -2.41 11.47 17.80
CA ASP A 651 -3.38 12.15 16.96
C ASP A 651 -3.26 13.67 17.12
N ASN A 652 -4.05 14.43 16.37
CA ASN A 652 -4.20 15.87 16.56
C ASN A 652 -5.44 16.23 17.38
N GLN A 653 -6.38 15.30 17.54
CA GLN A 653 -7.63 15.49 18.28
C GLN A 653 -8.20 14.17 18.81
N LEU A 654 -9.02 14.25 19.84
CA LEU A 654 -9.91 13.17 20.25
C LEU A 654 -11.02 12.97 19.22
N ARG A 655 -11.49 11.75 19.07
CA ARG A 655 -12.66 11.47 18.22
C ARG A 655 -13.97 11.89 18.87
N ILE A 656 -14.98 12.11 18.03
CA ILE A 656 -16.33 12.58 18.41
C ILE A 656 -17.05 11.71 19.44
N ASP A 657 -16.66 10.43 19.57
CA ASP A 657 -17.27 9.44 20.46
C ASP A 657 -16.40 9.08 21.68
N SER A 658 -15.30 9.80 21.92
CA SER A 658 -14.34 9.48 22.97
C SER A 658 -14.97 9.50 24.38
N GLN A 659 -15.08 8.33 25.02
CA GLN A 659 -15.65 8.21 26.36
C GLN A 659 -14.58 8.26 27.46
N ILE A 660 -14.70 9.25 28.35
CA ILE A 660 -13.92 9.28 29.60
C ILE A 660 -14.43 8.19 30.56
N VAL A 661 -13.51 7.41 31.12
CA VAL A 661 -13.79 6.36 32.10
C VAL A 661 -13.14 6.71 33.44
N ASP A 662 -13.48 5.95 34.49
CA ASP A 662 -12.86 6.13 35.79
C ASP A 662 -11.33 5.94 35.72
N ASN A 663 -10.57 6.81 36.39
CA ASN A 663 -9.10 6.76 36.40
C ASN A 663 -8.55 5.40 36.86
N SER A 664 -9.29 4.64 37.68
CA SER A 664 -8.92 3.27 38.08
C SER A 664 -8.80 2.29 36.92
N LYS A 665 -9.35 2.60 35.73
CA LYS A 665 -9.20 1.79 34.52
C LYS A 665 -7.84 1.99 33.85
N CYS A 666 -7.19 3.13 34.06
CA CYS A 666 -5.80 3.37 33.70
C CYS A 666 -4.94 3.10 34.94
N ASN A 667 -4.65 1.84 35.18
CA ASN A 667 -3.92 1.38 36.37
C ASN A 667 -2.66 0.59 36.03
N MET A 668 -2.30 0.49 34.76
CA MET A 668 -1.12 -0.24 34.31
C MET A 668 0.12 0.65 34.42
N ARG A 669 1.18 0.11 35.01
CA ARG A 669 2.47 0.81 35.12
C ARG A 669 3.19 0.80 33.76
N CYS A 670 3.99 1.83 33.50
CA CYS A 670 4.85 1.86 32.32
C CYS A 670 5.88 0.72 32.39
N ASN A 671 6.04 -0.03 31.30
CA ASN A 671 7.04 -1.09 31.23
C ASN A 671 8.44 -0.46 31.31
N GLY A 672 9.21 -0.76 32.37
CA GLY A 672 10.54 -0.18 32.59
C GLY A 672 10.57 1.11 33.44
N ASN A 673 9.42 1.69 33.82
CA ASN A 673 9.34 2.76 34.82
C ASN A 673 8.13 2.55 35.75
N THR A 674 8.38 2.19 37.01
CA THR A 674 7.35 1.77 37.96
C THR A 674 6.59 2.91 38.64
N THR A 675 6.99 4.18 38.48
CA THR A 675 6.33 5.31 39.17
C THR A 675 5.13 5.86 38.39
N ASN A 676 5.12 5.77 37.07
CA ASN A 676 4.08 6.35 36.22
C ASN A 676 3.03 5.32 35.79
N VAL A 677 1.81 5.78 35.54
CA VAL A 677 0.72 5.01 34.95
C VAL A 677 0.71 5.26 33.45
N CYS A 678 0.64 4.18 32.67
CA CYS A 678 0.69 4.17 31.21
C CYS A 678 -0.54 3.45 30.63
N GLY A 679 -1.72 3.99 30.96
CA GLY A 679 -3.00 3.45 30.51
C GLY A 679 -3.46 2.22 31.28
N GLY A 680 -4.31 1.43 30.64
CA GLY A 680 -4.87 0.19 31.17
C GLY A 680 -5.15 -0.82 30.07
N LYS A 681 -5.67 -1.99 30.46
CA LYS A 681 -5.96 -3.08 29.52
C LYS A 681 -6.91 -2.65 28.39
N ASP A 682 -7.98 -1.95 28.76
CA ASP A 682 -9.04 -1.47 27.86
C ASP A 682 -9.26 0.04 27.99
N ALA A 683 -8.24 0.76 28.44
CA ALA A 683 -8.30 2.20 28.61
C ALA A 683 -6.99 2.88 28.21
N ILE A 684 -7.11 4.03 27.55
CA ILE A 684 -6.00 4.83 27.07
C ILE A 684 -5.88 6.04 27.99
N GLU A 685 -4.69 6.23 28.55
CA GLU A 685 -4.38 7.45 29.30
C GLU A 685 -3.96 8.53 28.30
N VAL A 686 -4.69 9.64 28.22
CA VAL A 686 -4.50 10.67 27.19
C VAL A 686 -3.85 11.94 27.74
N PHE A 687 -2.94 12.47 26.92
CA PHE A 687 -2.14 13.65 27.20
C PHE A 687 -2.11 14.56 25.97
N SER A 688 -1.87 15.86 26.18
CA SER A 688 -1.50 16.81 25.14
C SER A 688 -0.44 17.76 25.70
N GLU A 689 0.24 18.48 24.79
CA GLU A 689 1.11 19.60 25.16
C GLU A 689 0.33 20.60 26.03
N ASP A 690 0.94 21.13 27.11
CA ASP A 690 0.35 22.25 27.86
C ASP A 690 0.25 23.44 26.91
N SER A 691 -0.98 23.84 26.61
CA SER A 691 -1.30 25.16 26.07
C SER A 691 -1.83 26.04 27.20
N ASP A 692 -1.68 27.35 27.08
CA ASP A 692 -2.20 28.32 28.06
C ASP A 692 -3.72 28.15 28.32
N ASP A 693 -4.45 27.58 27.36
CA ASP A 693 -5.91 27.39 27.44
C ASP A 693 -6.34 26.03 28.02
N GLN A 694 -5.42 25.06 28.18
CA GLN A 694 -5.70 23.66 28.58
C GLN A 694 -6.88 23.01 27.82
N LEU A 695 -7.11 23.41 26.57
CA LEU A 695 -8.17 22.83 25.73
C LEU A 695 -7.61 21.65 24.94
N LEU A 696 -8.30 20.50 25.01
CA LEU A 696 -7.95 19.34 24.20
C LEU A 696 -8.74 19.39 22.90
N PRO A 697 -8.11 19.29 21.73
CA PRO A 697 -8.85 19.21 20.48
C PRO A 697 -9.79 18.01 20.44
N VAL A 698 -11.06 18.25 20.14
CA VAL A 698 -12.09 17.21 19.98
C VAL A 698 -12.69 17.34 18.58
N GLU A 699 -12.82 16.22 17.89
CA GLU A 699 -13.55 16.11 16.63
C GLU A 699 -15.05 16.33 16.89
N TYR A 700 -15.66 17.28 16.18
CA TYR A 700 -17.09 17.54 16.25
C TYR A 700 -17.67 17.74 14.85
N ARG A 701 -19.00 17.68 14.77
CA ARG A 701 -19.75 18.03 13.56
C ARG A 701 -20.95 18.88 13.94
N SER A 702 -21.26 19.88 13.13
CA SER A 702 -22.48 20.68 13.33
C SER A 702 -23.72 19.84 12.99
N LEU A 703 -24.71 19.85 13.89
CA LEU A 703 -26.03 19.23 13.65
C LEU A 703 -27.05 20.23 13.06
N GLY A 704 -26.69 21.51 13.00
CA GLY A 704 -27.49 22.61 12.45
C GLY A 704 -27.77 23.73 13.46
N CYS A 705 -28.51 24.75 13.01
CA CYS A 705 -29.00 25.84 13.85
C CYS A 705 -30.36 25.47 14.46
N TYR A 706 -30.59 25.79 15.73
CA TYR A 706 -31.82 25.46 16.47
C TYR A 706 -32.30 26.68 17.25
N VAL A 707 -33.63 26.82 17.36
CA VAL A 707 -34.26 27.92 18.10
C VAL A 707 -33.99 27.76 19.60
N TRP A 708 -33.50 28.83 20.23
CA TRP A 708 -33.33 28.92 21.67
C TRP A 708 -34.56 29.57 22.30
N GLU A 709 -35.49 28.77 22.82
CA GLU A 709 -36.66 29.25 23.58
C GLU A 709 -36.32 29.33 25.09
N GLU A 710 -37.24 29.00 26.00
CA GLU A 710 -36.96 28.96 27.46
C GLU A 710 -36.01 27.82 27.86
N VAL A 711 -35.85 26.80 27.01
CA VAL A 711 -35.00 25.63 27.26
C VAL A 711 -33.95 25.52 26.16
N PRO A 712 -32.67 25.28 26.48
CA PRO A 712 -31.62 25.05 25.49
C PRO A 712 -31.93 23.85 24.58
N PRO A 713 -31.43 23.84 23.33
CA PRO A 713 -31.66 22.75 22.37
C PRO A 713 -30.93 21.45 22.75
N VAL A 714 -30.07 21.47 23.77
CA VAL A 714 -29.39 20.31 24.35
C VAL A 714 -29.73 20.17 25.84
N ARG A 715 -29.92 18.95 26.34
CA ARG A 715 -30.37 18.70 27.73
C ARG A 715 -29.75 17.46 28.36
N GLY A 716 -30.09 17.22 29.64
CA GLY A 716 -29.81 15.99 30.39
C GLY A 716 -28.66 16.08 31.40
N LEU A 717 -28.07 17.26 31.58
CA LEU A 717 -27.24 17.62 32.74
C LEU A 717 -28.01 18.57 33.67
N ASP A 718 -27.52 18.79 34.90
CA ASP A 718 -28.08 19.78 35.84
C ASP A 718 -28.06 21.17 35.18
N GLN A 719 -29.26 21.71 34.93
CA GLN A 719 -29.49 22.95 34.18
C GLN A 719 -28.84 24.18 34.82
N THR A 720 -28.48 24.12 36.10
CA THR A 720 -27.84 25.25 36.80
C THR A 720 -26.32 25.32 36.61
N LYS A 721 -25.70 24.29 36.00
CA LYS A 721 -24.23 24.15 35.90
C LYS A 721 -23.72 23.71 34.53
N ASN A 722 -24.59 23.53 33.55
CA ASN A 722 -24.22 23.01 32.23
C ASN A 722 -23.93 24.12 31.19
N THR A 723 -23.94 25.39 31.58
CA THR A 723 -23.66 26.53 30.71
C THR A 723 -22.38 27.22 31.14
N ILE A 724 -21.48 27.43 30.18
CA ILE A 724 -20.18 28.06 30.29
C ILE A 724 -20.25 29.38 29.53
N GLN A 725 -19.92 30.49 30.19
CA GLN A 725 -19.82 31.80 29.55
C GLN A 725 -18.35 32.23 29.50
N SER A 726 -17.89 32.73 28.36
CA SER A 726 -16.57 33.31 28.19
C SER A 726 -16.64 34.53 27.26
N ASP A 727 -16.33 35.69 27.81
CA ASP A 727 -16.41 36.96 27.09
C ASP A 727 -15.21 37.19 26.15
N ASP A 728 -14.12 36.44 26.31
CA ASP A 728 -12.87 36.64 25.56
C ASP A 728 -12.49 35.43 24.69
N ASP A 729 -12.85 34.19 25.09
CA ASP A 729 -12.24 32.97 24.51
C ASP A 729 -13.25 31.95 23.96
N MET A 730 -14.52 32.31 23.82
CA MET A 730 -15.52 31.35 23.35
C MET A 730 -15.29 30.98 21.89
N SER A 731 -15.35 29.69 21.59
CA SER A 731 -15.23 29.12 20.25
C SER A 731 -15.93 27.74 20.18
N PRO A 732 -16.25 27.24 18.98
CA PRO A 732 -16.67 25.85 18.78
C PRO A 732 -15.71 24.85 19.42
N HIS A 733 -14.41 25.09 19.28
CA HIS A 733 -13.36 24.26 19.84
C HIS A 733 -13.35 24.26 21.38
N ALA A 734 -13.42 25.45 21.99
CA ALA A 734 -13.43 25.60 23.44
C ALA A 734 -14.68 24.96 24.06
N CYS A 735 -15.84 25.16 23.44
CA CYS A 735 -17.10 24.57 23.88
C CYS A 735 -17.09 23.04 23.76
N ALA A 736 -16.60 22.51 22.63
CA ALA A 736 -16.47 21.07 22.44
C ALA A 736 -15.54 20.44 23.49
N SER A 737 -14.34 21.00 23.70
CA SER A 737 -13.38 20.55 24.70
C SER A 737 -13.99 20.56 26.11
N ALA A 738 -14.60 21.68 26.53
CA ALA A 738 -15.16 21.78 27.87
C ALA A 738 -16.35 20.83 28.09
N CYS A 739 -17.27 20.73 27.12
CA CYS A 739 -18.42 19.85 27.26
C CYS A 739 -18.04 18.36 27.27
N THR A 740 -17.14 17.93 26.39
CA THR A 740 -16.72 16.53 26.32
C THR A 740 -15.84 16.14 27.50
N ILE A 741 -14.88 16.99 27.89
CA ILE A 741 -13.88 16.65 28.91
C ILE A 741 -14.36 16.97 30.32
N GLN A 742 -14.82 18.19 30.56
CA GLN A 742 -15.15 18.66 31.91
C GLN A 742 -16.55 18.20 32.33
N MET A 743 -17.53 18.32 31.42
CA MET A 743 -18.94 18.05 31.71
C MET A 743 -19.39 16.63 31.32
N LYS A 744 -18.54 15.86 30.63
CA LYS A 744 -18.84 14.49 30.16
C LYS A 744 -20.10 14.42 29.32
N ALA A 745 -20.27 15.39 28.42
CA ALA A 745 -21.42 15.56 27.54
C ALA A 745 -21.03 15.36 26.07
N ASP A 746 -21.88 14.68 25.32
CA ASP A 746 -21.69 14.37 23.89
C ASP A 746 -22.32 15.43 22.97
N PHE A 747 -23.15 16.31 23.52
CA PHE A 747 -23.82 17.39 22.79
C PHE A 747 -23.50 18.73 23.42
N TRP A 748 -23.42 19.77 22.58
CA TRP A 748 -23.25 21.14 23.02
C TRP A 748 -23.89 22.11 22.04
N ALA A 749 -24.23 23.30 22.52
CA ALA A 749 -24.82 24.38 21.75
C ALA A 749 -24.19 25.71 22.11
N LEU A 750 -24.00 26.57 21.11
CA LEU A 750 -23.47 27.92 21.28
C LEU A 750 -24.60 28.95 21.12
N LEU A 751 -24.54 30.03 21.90
CA LEU A 751 -25.49 31.14 21.84
C LEU A 751 -24.77 32.48 22.04
N GLY A 752 -25.20 33.50 21.29
CA GLY A 752 -24.86 34.90 21.59
C GLY A 752 -23.38 35.26 21.50
N GLY A 753 -22.54 34.42 20.87
CA GLY A 753 -21.10 34.67 20.73
C GLY A 753 -20.25 34.21 21.92
N ASN A 754 -20.80 34.22 23.14
CA ASN A 754 -20.04 34.03 24.39
C ASN A 754 -20.52 32.87 25.27
N SER A 755 -21.61 32.18 24.90
CA SER A 755 -22.25 31.15 25.74
C SER A 755 -22.17 29.77 25.09
N CYS A 756 -21.84 28.76 25.90
CA CYS A 756 -21.76 27.35 25.54
C CYS A 756 -22.58 26.51 26.53
N THR A 757 -23.53 25.72 26.06
CA THR A 757 -24.32 24.82 26.92
C THR A 757 -24.09 23.37 26.54
N CYS A 758 -23.81 22.52 27.53
CA CYS A 758 -23.54 21.10 27.37
C CYS A 758 -24.78 20.23 27.66
N GLY A 759 -24.90 19.10 26.97
CA GLY A 759 -25.97 18.12 27.17
C GLY A 759 -25.59 16.71 26.72
N ILE A 760 -26.40 15.73 27.12
CA ILE A 760 -26.24 14.31 26.72
C ILE A 760 -27.18 13.91 25.58
N GLU A 761 -28.14 14.77 25.25
CA GLU A 761 -29.05 14.58 24.11
C GLU A 761 -29.59 15.91 23.59
N ILE A 762 -30.12 15.90 22.36
CA ILE A 762 -30.95 17.00 21.83
C ILE A 762 -32.29 17.00 22.55
N ALA A 763 -32.77 18.18 22.97
CA ALA A 763 -34.06 18.31 23.62
C ALA A 763 -35.21 17.84 22.70
N PRO A 764 -36.12 16.96 23.15
CA PRO A 764 -37.31 16.57 22.40
C PRO A 764 -38.14 17.79 22.03
N GLY A 765 -38.43 17.92 20.74
CA GLY A 765 -39.16 19.08 20.20
C GLY A 765 -38.29 20.28 19.85
N ALA A 766 -36.96 20.19 19.94
CA ALA A 766 -36.05 21.24 19.47
C ALA A 766 -36.32 21.56 17.99
N LYS A 767 -36.65 22.82 17.70
CA LYS A 767 -37.00 23.29 16.35
C LYS A 767 -35.74 23.72 15.62
N LYS A 768 -35.54 23.22 14.41
CA LYS A 768 -34.44 23.62 13.53
C LYS A 768 -34.72 25.00 12.91
N ALA A 769 -33.73 25.87 12.93
CA ALA A 769 -33.75 27.21 12.35
C ALA A 769 -32.90 27.28 11.07
N SER A 770 -32.96 28.40 10.34
CA SER A 770 -32.04 28.63 9.21
C SER A 770 -30.60 28.72 9.71
N MET A 771 -29.64 28.22 8.93
CA MET A 771 -28.21 28.38 9.27
C MET A 771 -27.79 29.86 9.28
N ASP A 772 -28.48 30.71 8.52
CA ASP A 772 -28.23 32.15 8.47
C ASP A 772 -28.54 32.86 9.80
N GLU A 773 -29.35 32.23 10.68
CA GLU A 773 -29.66 32.75 12.01
C GLU A 773 -28.54 32.46 13.02
N CYS A 774 -27.69 31.45 12.77
CA CYS A 774 -26.51 31.14 13.60
C CYS A 774 -25.25 31.85 13.06
N ASN A 775 -25.31 33.17 12.99
CA ASN A 775 -24.30 34.02 12.36
C ASN A 775 -23.57 34.97 13.34
N THR A 776 -23.79 34.82 14.66
CA THR A 776 -23.13 35.64 15.67
C THR A 776 -21.65 35.22 15.78
N PRO A 777 -20.68 36.13 15.58
CA PRO A 777 -19.27 35.80 15.72
C PRO A 777 -18.91 35.37 17.15
N CYS A 778 -17.97 34.44 17.24
CA CYS A 778 -17.39 34.01 18.51
C CYS A 778 -16.53 35.11 19.18
N THR A 779 -16.49 35.13 20.52
CA THR A 779 -15.70 36.12 21.26
C THR A 779 -14.19 35.98 21.07
N ASN A 780 -13.69 34.79 20.72
CA ASN A 780 -12.27 34.57 20.41
C ASN A 780 -11.75 35.34 19.18
N GLY A 781 -12.65 35.92 18.36
CA GLY A 781 -12.28 36.74 17.22
C GLY A 781 -11.62 36.02 16.04
N LEU A 782 -11.63 34.67 15.99
CA LEU A 782 -10.96 33.87 14.95
C LEU A 782 -11.81 33.63 13.69
N GLY A 783 -12.94 34.32 13.55
CA GLY A 783 -13.80 34.26 12.35
C GLY A 783 -14.80 33.10 12.33
N GLU A 784 -14.98 32.39 13.43
CA GLU A 784 -16.01 31.37 13.62
C GLU A 784 -17.32 31.97 14.17
N ASN A 785 -18.44 31.27 13.96
CA ASN A 785 -19.76 31.67 14.49
C ASN A 785 -20.15 30.82 15.71
N CYS A 786 -20.63 31.49 16.76
CA CYS A 786 -21.02 30.94 18.05
C CYS A 786 -22.51 31.18 18.33
N GLY A 787 -23.37 30.59 17.48
CA GLY A 787 -24.82 30.66 17.60
C GLY A 787 -25.45 31.89 16.95
N GLY A 788 -26.68 32.20 17.33
CA GLY A 788 -27.46 33.37 16.90
C GLY A 788 -27.76 34.33 18.05
N THR A 789 -28.45 35.43 17.76
CA THR A 789 -28.92 36.42 18.75
C THR A 789 -30.25 36.07 19.39
#